data_AF-A0A8C7Z516-F1
#
_entry.id   AF-A0A8C7Z516-F1
#
_cell.length_a   1.000
_cell.length_b   1.000
_cell.length_c   1.000
_cell.angle_alpha   90.00
_cell.angle_beta   90.00
_cell.angle_gamma   90.00
#
_symmetry.space_group_name_H-M   'P 1'
#
loop_
_entity.id
_entity.type
_entity.pdbx_description
1 polymer ?
#
loop_
_entity_poly.entity_id
_entity_poly.type
_entity_poly.pdbx_seq_one_letter_code
_entity_poly.pdbx_strand_id
1 'polypeptide(L)'
;MYANVKDAYASNPLPPLGRSDHNLVHLVPEYKPRAKREPPKKKKSVRAWTDEARERLRDCFQTTDWETLCSSHGDDIDSLTHCITDYISFCVENTVPTRRVRCFSNSKPWVTPELRALLKEKRRAFISGDREEQRRVQHELKYKIRQAKNSYKRKLEERLENNNVRVVWRGLKTISGHGQRADTVTSDEDQGLANELNLFFNRFDSSPPPSTSHISSPAAKPTPTPNHSHHYTPPPSTAVPSLPHTSTPLCLTSDQVRRELRRLKTRKAAGPDGIGPGLLRDCTDQLCEVVTYIFNLSLSLETVPVLWKTSCVVPVPKTAHAKELNHYRPVALTSHLMNTMERLILSHLRSVVSTATDPLQFAYRPNIGVDDAVIYLLHRALTHLEDAGTAVRVMFFDFSSAFNTIRPALLREKLEGAGVDRRLTAWTTDYLTNRPQYVRLHNCVSEVVVSSTGAPQGTVLSPFLFTLYTSDFTYNTGSCHLQKFSDDSAIVGCVSGGNELVYRSVIKDFVDWCERNHLCLNTSKTKEMVIDFRRRTPQFTPVSIQGSVIEVVDSFKYLGVHLNKKLDWTHNTDALYKKGQSRLHLLRRLRSFGVCRPLLRTFYDSVVASVIQYAVACWGAGSTDRDRKRLNKLVRRASSVLGCPLDFVEEVGERRMLAKLTSIMDNTSHPLHQTVEALSSSFSGRLLHPPCRKERFRKSFIPTAVRLYNATV
;
A
#
# COMPACT_ATOMS: atom_id res chain seq x y z
N MET A 1 -8.89 -52.57 3.55
CA MET A 1 -8.83 -51.61 4.67
C MET A 1 -9.18 -50.22 4.15
N TYR A 2 -10.10 -49.49 4.77
CA TYR A 2 -10.46 -48.13 4.33
C TYR A 2 -9.53 -47.11 5.00
N ALA A 3 -8.68 -46.45 4.20
CA ALA A 3 -7.92 -45.28 4.63
C ALA A 3 -8.38 -44.07 3.81
N ASN A 4 -8.49 -42.91 4.46
CA ASN A 4 -8.88 -41.64 3.86
C ASN A 4 -7.78 -41.00 2.97
N VAL A 5 -6.63 -41.67 2.83
CA VAL A 5 -5.50 -41.26 2.00
C VAL A 5 -4.97 -42.50 1.30
N LYS A 6 -4.99 -42.48 -0.04
CA LYS A 6 -4.46 -43.56 -0.89
C LYS A 6 -2.95 -43.73 -0.61
N ASP A 7 -2.48 -44.98 -0.53
CA ASP A 7 -1.05 -45.34 -0.35
C ASP A 7 -0.40 -44.80 0.94
N ALA A 8 -1.18 -44.54 2.00
CA ALA A 8 -0.62 -44.03 3.25
C ALA A 8 0.18 -45.08 4.05
N TYR A 9 -0.01 -46.38 3.74
CA TYR A 9 0.58 -47.50 4.46
C TYR A 9 0.96 -48.62 3.49
N ALA A 10 2.13 -49.22 3.72
CA ALA A 10 2.53 -50.50 3.13
C ALA A 10 2.07 -51.64 4.05
N SER A 11 1.53 -52.70 3.48
CA SER A 11 1.08 -53.89 4.20
C SER A 11 2.05 -55.05 4.01
N ASN A 12 2.57 -55.59 5.12
CA ASN A 12 3.38 -56.79 5.13
C ASN A 12 2.59 -57.93 5.81
N PRO A 13 2.32 -59.05 5.13
CA PRO A 13 1.68 -60.19 5.77
C PRO A 13 2.60 -60.80 6.84
N LEU A 14 2.01 -61.26 7.94
CA LEU A 14 2.69 -61.99 9.01
C LEU A 14 2.09 -63.40 9.14
N PRO A 15 2.84 -64.37 9.72
CA PRO A 15 2.34 -65.71 9.97
C PRO A 15 1.04 -65.69 10.80
N PRO A 16 0.09 -66.61 10.55
CA PRO A 16 -1.15 -66.70 11.31
C PRO A 16 -0.88 -67.04 12.78
N LEU A 17 -1.73 -66.53 13.68
CA LEU A 17 -1.66 -66.86 15.11
C LEU A 17 -2.22 -68.26 15.34
N GLY A 18 -1.33 -69.23 15.56
CA GLY A 18 -1.70 -70.61 15.85
C GLY A 18 -2.42 -71.27 14.66
N ARG A 19 -3.61 -71.84 14.91
CA ARG A 19 -4.44 -72.52 13.88
C ARG A 19 -5.51 -71.61 13.26
N SER A 20 -5.42 -70.30 13.47
CA SER A 20 -6.35 -69.32 12.90
C SER A 20 -6.21 -69.25 11.38
N ASP A 21 -7.34 -69.22 10.66
CA ASP A 21 -7.42 -69.03 9.21
C ASP A 21 -7.33 -67.55 8.78
N HIS A 22 -7.30 -66.63 9.75
CA HIS A 22 -7.09 -65.21 9.49
C HIS A 22 -5.61 -64.83 9.29
N ASN A 23 -5.33 -64.09 8.21
CA ASN A 23 -4.02 -63.51 7.93
C ASN A 23 -3.74 -62.29 8.81
N LEU A 24 -2.63 -62.32 9.54
CA LEU A 24 -2.12 -61.14 10.21
C LEU A 24 -1.45 -60.21 9.19
N VAL A 25 -1.71 -58.91 9.30
CA VAL A 25 -1.11 -57.90 8.42
C VAL A 25 -0.49 -56.80 9.26
N HIS A 26 0.81 -56.59 9.10
CA HIS A 26 1.54 -55.49 9.71
C HIS A 26 1.56 -54.29 8.77
N LEU A 27 1.01 -53.17 9.22
CA LEU A 27 0.92 -51.95 8.41
C LEU A 27 1.99 -50.96 8.83
N VAL A 28 2.85 -50.59 7.88
CA VAL A 28 3.92 -49.61 8.08
C VAL A 28 3.53 -48.31 7.37
N PRO A 29 3.48 -47.15 8.07
CA PRO A 29 3.18 -45.88 7.43
C PRO A 29 4.26 -45.52 6.39
N GLU A 30 3.87 -45.27 5.15
CA GLU A 30 4.81 -44.80 4.10
C GLU A 30 5.13 -43.30 4.23
N TYR A 31 4.38 -42.57 5.05
CA TYR A 31 4.63 -41.15 5.28
C TYR A 31 5.91 -40.90 6.11
N LYS A 32 6.97 -40.39 5.45
CA LYS A 32 8.13 -39.77 6.13
C LYS A 32 7.76 -38.40 6.75
N PRO A 33 7.89 -38.20 8.08
CA PRO A 33 7.64 -36.92 8.73
C PRO A 33 8.46 -35.79 8.12
N ARG A 34 7.83 -34.63 7.87
CA ARG A 34 8.50 -33.41 7.35
C ARG A 34 9.81 -33.05 8.09
N ALA A 35 9.88 -33.29 9.40
CA ALA A 35 11.06 -33.04 10.22
C ALA A 35 12.29 -33.90 9.87
N LYS A 36 12.11 -35.02 9.16
CA LYS A 36 13.20 -35.87 8.63
C LYS A 36 13.56 -35.54 7.17
N ARG A 37 12.85 -34.60 6.52
CA ARG A 37 13.09 -34.22 5.11
C ARG A 37 13.97 -32.99 4.93
N GLU A 38 14.20 -32.18 5.96
CA GLU A 38 14.96 -30.93 5.86
C GLU A 38 16.05 -30.85 6.96
N PRO A 39 17.35 -30.75 6.61
CA PRO A 39 18.39 -30.50 7.59
C PRO A 39 18.26 -29.09 8.20
N PRO A 40 18.49 -28.89 9.51
CA PRO A 40 18.39 -27.59 10.16
C PRO A 40 19.63 -26.74 9.84
N LYS A 41 19.55 -25.85 8.85
CA LYS A 41 20.68 -24.95 8.55
C LYS A 41 20.22 -23.53 8.15
N LYS A 42 19.97 -22.67 9.14
CA LYS A 42 20.25 -21.22 8.97
C LYS A 42 20.99 -20.71 10.21
N LYS A 43 22.32 -20.62 10.12
CA LYS A 43 23.14 -19.76 10.98
C LYS A 43 22.98 -18.35 10.41
N LYS A 44 22.28 -17.45 11.10
CA LYS A 44 22.18 -16.03 10.71
C LYS A 44 23.13 -15.21 11.57
N SER A 45 23.97 -14.40 10.94
CA SER A 45 24.74 -13.37 11.63
C SER A 45 23.85 -12.16 11.91
N VAL A 46 23.91 -11.61 13.11
CA VAL A 46 23.14 -10.43 13.53
C VAL A 46 24.05 -9.50 14.33
N ARG A 47 24.08 -8.21 13.97
CA ARG A 47 24.76 -7.16 14.75
C ARG A 47 24.04 -6.95 16.08
N ALA A 48 24.77 -6.96 17.19
CA ALA A 48 24.24 -6.80 18.55
C ALA A 48 24.38 -5.35 19.01
N TRP A 49 23.31 -4.57 18.83
CA TRP A 49 23.22 -3.16 19.21
C TRP A 49 22.93 -2.98 20.70
N THR A 50 23.91 -3.26 21.57
CA THR A 50 23.84 -2.98 23.01
C THR A 50 23.96 -1.49 23.29
N ASP A 51 23.60 -1.04 24.50
CA ASP A 51 23.68 0.38 24.86
C ASP A 51 25.15 0.85 24.88
N GLU A 52 26.08 0.02 25.36
CA GLU A 52 27.52 0.33 25.35
C GLU A 52 28.09 0.40 23.92
N ALA A 53 27.56 -0.40 22.99
CA ALA A 53 27.96 -0.32 21.58
C ALA A 53 27.46 0.98 20.93
N ARG A 54 26.28 1.49 21.34
CA ARG A 54 25.74 2.75 20.85
C ARG A 54 26.49 3.95 21.40
N GLU A 55 26.84 3.94 22.68
CA GLU A 55 27.63 5.00 23.31
C GLU A 55 29.00 5.14 22.66
N ARG A 56 29.76 4.04 22.54
CA ARG A 56 31.05 4.06 21.86
C ARG A 56 30.97 4.57 20.43
N LEU A 57 29.89 4.24 19.72
CA LEU A 57 29.68 4.71 18.36
C LEU A 57 29.36 6.21 18.30
N ARG A 58 28.61 6.75 19.27
CA ARG A 58 28.44 8.20 19.41
C ARG A 58 29.77 8.87 19.70
N ASP A 59 30.58 8.32 20.60
CA ASP A 59 31.90 8.87 20.94
C ASP A 59 32.80 8.92 19.70
N CYS A 60 32.85 7.84 18.91
CA CYS A 60 33.58 7.81 17.64
C CYS A 60 33.17 9.01 16.76
N PHE A 61 31.87 9.17 16.47
CA PHE A 61 31.37 10.24 15.61
C PHE A 61 31.49 11.64 16.20
N GLN A 62 31.47 11.77 17.53
CA GLN A 62 31.65 13.03 18.25
C GLN A 62 33.09 13.53 18.15
N THR A 63 34.07 12.60 18.13
CA THR A 63 35.49 12.91 17.99
C THR A 63 35.96 13.03 16.53
N THR A 64 35.10 12.69 15.57
CA THR A 64 35.41 12.82 14.14
C THR A 64 35.47 14.28 13.74
N ASP A 65 36.56 14.67 13.08
CA ASP A 65 36.63 15.92 12.34
C ASP A 65 35.94 15.75 10.97
N TRP A 66 34.65 16.06 10.95
CA TRP A 66 33.82 16.00 9.74
C TRP A 66 34.21 17.07 8.71
N GLU A 67 34.77 18.20 9.13
CA GLU A 67 35.16 19.29 8.23
C GLU A 67 36.34 18.86 7.36
N THR A 68 37.35 18.22 7.95
CA THR A 68 38.48 17.66 7.21
C THR A 68 38.04 16.56 6.22
N LEU A 69 37.11 15.69 6.63
CA LEU A 69 36.54 14.66 5.74
C LEU A 69 35.77 15.28 4.57
N CYS A 70 34.95 16.31 4.81
CA CYS A 70 34.15 16.94 3.78
C CYS A 70 34.97 17.79 2.81
N SER A 71 35.86 18.65 3.33
CA SER A 71 36.62 19.62 2.54
C SER A 71 37.55 18.98 1.50
N SER A 72 38.03 17.77 1.76
CA SER A 72 38.89 17.01 0.84
C SER A 72 38.23 16.60 -0.48
N HIS A 73 36.90 16.67 -0.59
CA HIS A 73 36.15 16.23 -1.77
C HIS A 73 35.61 17.38 -2.64
N GLY A 74 35.63 18.62 -2.14
CA GLY A 74 35.09 19.78 -2.87
C GLY A 74 33.64 19.56 -3.34
N ASP A 75 33.42 19.68 -4.65
CA ASP A 75 32.10 19.50 -5.30
C ASP A 75 31.83 18.05 -5.75
N ASP A 76 32.75 17.10 -5.54
CA ASP A 76 32.53 15.68 -5.87
C ASP A 76 31.65 15.01 -4.81
N ILE A 77 30.35 15.16 -5.00
CA ILE A 77 29.34 14.69 -4.05
C ILE A 77 29.26 13.16 -3.96
N ASP A 78 29.60 12.44 -5.03
CA ASP A 78 29.58 10.97 -5.03
C ASP A 78 30.74 10.44 -4.19
N SER A 79 31.96 10.92 -4.41
CA SER A 79 33.12 10.54 -3.60
C SER A 79 32.94 10.90 -2.14
N LEU A 80 32.41 12.10 -1.85
CA LEU A 80 32.07 12.52 -0.48
C LEU A 80 31.07 11.55 0.19
N THR A 81 29.99 11.23 -0.51
CA THR A 81 28.93 10.37 0.05
C THR A 81 29.42 8.95 0.28
N HIS A 82 30.29 8.43 -0.60
CA HIS A 82 30.97 7.15 -0.42
C HIS A 82 31.91 7.18 0.79
N CYS A 83 32.80 8.17 0.88
CA CYS A 83 33.73 8.33 2.00
C CYS A 83 33.01 8.35 3.35
N ILE A 84 31.95 9.16 3.48
CA ILE A 84 31.16 9.26 4.70
C ILE A 84 30.44 7.94 5.02
N THR A 85 29.90 7.27 4.01
CA THR A 85 29.22 5.97 4.19
C THR A 85 30.19 4.87 4.64
N ASP A 86 31.38 4.85 4.05
CA ASP A 86 32.43 3.88 4.38
C ASP A 86 33.00 4.14 5.78
N TYR A 87 33.20 5.41 6.15
CA TYR A 87 33.63 5.77 7.50
C TYR A 87 32.59 5.38 8.56
N ILE A 88 31.30 5.66 8.32
CA ILE A 88 30.20 5.21 9.19
C ILE A 88 30.22 3.68 9.32
N SER A 89 30.39 2.97 8.21
CA SER A 89 30.43 1.51 8.18
C SER A 89 31.64 0.96 8.97
N PHE A 90 32.81 1.57 8.80
CA PHE A 90 34.03 1.28 9.55
C PHE A 90 33.80 1.46 11.06
N CYS A 91 33.24 2.59 11.50
CA CYS A 91 32.95 2.80 12.92
C CYS A 91 31.99 1.73 13.47
N VAL A 92 30.96 1.36 12.69
CA VAL A 92 30.00 0.32 13.11
C VAL A 92 30.67 -1.05 13.21
N GLU A 93 31.54 -1.42 12.27
CA GLU A 93 32.22 -2.71 12.27
C GLU A 93 33.19 -2.87 13.43
N ASN A 94 33.85 -1.78 13.83
CA ASN A 94 34.78 -1.77 14.96
C ASN A 94 34.09 -1.69 16.33
N THR A 95 32.87 -1.16 16.41
CA THR A 95 32.16 -0.93 17.69
C THR A 95 31.04 -1.92 17.97
N VAL A 96 30.35 -2.44 16.94
CA VAL A 96 29.13 -3.25 17.09
C VAL A 96 29.42 -4.73 16.88
N PRO A 97 29.40 -5.56 17.95
CA PRO A 97 29.76 -6.96 17.84
C PRO A 97 28.75 -7.78 17.04
N THR A 98 29.26 -8.74 16.28
CA THR A 98 28.43 -9.65 15.46
C THR A 98 28.18 -10.98 16.20
N ARG A 99 26.91 -11.40 16.32
CA ARG A 99 26.50 -12.66 16.96
C ARG A 99 25.85 -13.62 15.96
N ARG A 100 26.16 -14.92 16.07
CA ARG A 100 25.56 -15.98 15.24
C ARG A 100 24.35 -16.62 15.94
N VAL A 101 23.20 -16.60 15.28
CA VAL A 101 21.93 -17.17 15.77
C VAL A 101 21.51 -18.38 14.92
N ARG A 102 21.10 -19.49 15.54
CA ARG A 102 20.56 -20.67 14.85
C ARG A 102 19.03 -20.58 14.74
N CYS A 103 18.49 -20.73 13.52
CA CYS A 103 17.05 -20.71 13.26
C CYS A 103 16.54 -22.11 12.83
N PHE A 104 15.32 -22.47 13.23
CA PHE A 104 14.65 -23.73 12.85
C PHE A 104 13.30 -23.42 12.14
N SER A 105 13.00 -24.10 11.02
CA SER A 105 11.83 -23.82 10.17
C SER A 105 10.48 -24.20 10.79
N ASN A 106 10.45 -25.23 11.65
CA ASN A 106 9.21 -25.86 12.11
C ASN A 106 9.00 -25.81 13.64
N SER A 107 9.73 -24.96 14.34
CA SER A 107 9.52 -24.80 15.78
C SER A 107 8.35 -23.87 16.04
N LYS A 108 7.29 -24.40 16.65
CA LYS A 108 6.28 -23.54 17.30
C LYS A 108 7.05 -22.59 18.24
N PRO A 109 6.65 -21.31 18.36
CA PRO A 109 7.48 -20.30 19.02
C PRO A 109 7.80 -20.59 20.50
N TRP A 110 6.97 -21.41 21.15
CA TRP A 110 7.15 -21.85 22.53
C TRP A 110 7.89 -23.19 22.67
N VAL A 111 8.35 -23.83 21.58
CA VAL A 111 9.11 -25.09 21.66
C VAL A 111 10.58 -24.79 21.89
N THR A 112 10.98 -24.82 23.16
CA THR A 112 12.34 -24.59 23.65
C THR A 112 13.23 -25.83 23.47
N PRO A 113 14.57 -25.69 23.54
CA PRO A 113 15.49 -26.84 23.56
C PRO A 113 15.14 -27.86 24.65
N GLU A 114 14.76 -27.38 25.84
CA GLU A 114 14.29 -28.18 26.98
C GLU A 114 13.06 -29.03 26.61
N LEU A 115 12.06 -28.45 25.94
CA LEU A 115 10.89 -29.21 25.49
C LEU A 115 11.24 -30.27 24.44
N ARG A 116 12.24 -30.03 23.59
CA ARG A 116 12.73 -31.04 22.64
C ARG A 116 13.45 -32.18 23.34
N ALA A 117 14.19 -31.89 24.41
CA ALA A 117 14.84 -32.91 25.24
C ALA A 117 13.78 -33.82 25.89
N LEU A 118 12.75 -33.25 26.53
CA LEU A 118 11.64 -34.00 27.13
C LEU A 118 10.85 -34.84 26.10
N LEU A 119 10.66 -34.33 24.88
CA LEU A 119 10.03 -35.11 23.79
C LEU A 119 10.90 -36.31 23.38
N LYS A 120 12.23 -36.15 23.35
CA LYS A 120 13.17 -37.24 23.04
C LYS A 120 13.22 -38.26 24.17
N GLU A 121 13.18 -37.81 25.42
CA GLU A 121 13.12 -38.64 26.62
C GLU A 121 11.84 -39.46 26.70
N LYS A 122 10.67 -38.85 26.47
CA LYS A 122 9.39 -39.57 26.37
C LYS A 122 9.43 -40.65 25.29
N ARG A 123 10.07 -40.35 24.16
CA ARG A 123 10.22 -41.31 23.06
C ARG A 123 11.14 -42.46 23.43
N ARG A 124 12.23 -42.21 24.17
CA ARG A 124 13.10 -43.26 24.71
C ARG A 124 12.34 -44.18 25.67
N ALA A 125 11.63 -43.60 26.65
CA ALA A 125 10.81 -44.34 27.60
C ALA A 125 9.72 -45.20 26.92
N PHE A 126 9.11 -44.67 25.86
CA PHE A 126 8.14 -45.43 25.06
C PHE A 126 8.79 -46.61 24.31
N ILE A 127 9.99 -46.42 23.75
CA ILE A 127 10.72 -47.47 23.03
C ILE A 127 11.24 -48.55 24.00
N SER A 128 11.66 -48.16 25.21
CA SER A 128 12.14 -49.10 26.23
C SER A 128 11.01 -49.83 26.98
N GLY A 129 9.74 -49.48 26.73
CA GLY A 129 8.59 -50.09 27.41
C GLY A 129 8.36 -49.61 28.85
N ASP A 130 9.12 -48.62 29.32
CA ASP A 130 9.03 -48.10 30.69
C ASP A 130 7.81 -47.18 30.84
N ARG A 131 6.72 -47.74 31.37
CA ARG A 131 5.44 -47.04 31.52
C ARG A 131 5.46 -45.99 32.63
N GLU A 132 6.28 -46.14 33.66
CA GLU A 132 6.34 -45.18 34.78
C GLU A 132 7.09 -43.93 34.37
N GLU A 133 8.26 -44.12 33.76
CA GLU A 133 9.07 -43.04 33.23
C GLU A 133 8.33 -42.30 32.11
N GLN A 134 7.63 -43.03 31.25
CA GLN A 134 6.79 -42.41 30.23
C GLN A 134 5.71 -41.50 30.84
N ARG A 135 5.07 -41.90 31.95
CA ARG A 135 4.06 -41.07 32.65
C ARG A 135 4.71 -39.86 33.31
N ARG A 136 5.85 -40.03 33.98
CA ARG A 136 6.62 -38.95 34.62
C ARG A 136 7.00 -37.87 33.61
N VAL A 137 7.70 -38.26 32.54
CA VAL A 137 8.13 -37.35 31.47
C VAL A 137 6.93 -36.74 30.75
N GLN A 138 5.81 -37.46 30.61
CA GLN A 138 4.58 -36.91 30.05
C GLN A 138 3.97 -35.82 30.95
N HIS A 139 3.99 -35.98 32.27
CA HIS A 139 3.51 -34.96 33.20
C HIS A 139 4.39 -33.72 33.16
N GLU A 140 5.71 -33.91 33.23
CA GLU A 140 6.69 -32.83 33.14
C GLU A 140 6.61 -32.08 31.80
N LEU A 141 6.50 -32.81 30.69
CA LEU A 141 6.29 -32.23 29.37
C LEU A 141 5.01 -31.39 29.32
N LYS A 142 3.89 -31.86 29.91
CA LYS A 142 2.64 -31.07 29.98
C LYS A 142 2.82 -29.78 30.80
N TYR A 143 3.58 -29.83 31.90
CA TYR A 143 3.87 -28.67 32.73
C TYR A 143 4.76 -27.65 32.00
N LYS A 144 5.89 -28.10 31.43
CA LYS A 144 6.81 -27.24 30.68
C LYS A 144 6.18 -26.66 29.42
N ILE A 145 5.30 -27.41 28.73
CA ILE A 145 4.52 -26.86 27.60
C ILE A 145 3.64 -25.70 28.07
N ARG A 146 2.98 -25.83 29.24
CA ARG A 146 2.17 -24.74 29.82
C ARG A 146 3.03 -23.52 30.15
N GLN A 147 4.17 -23.70 30.82
CA GLN A 147 5.10 -22.60 31.11
C GLN A 147 5.63 -21.92 29.85
N ALA A 148 6.07 -22.68 28.85
CA ALA A 148 6.61 -22.10 27.62
C ALA A 148 5.53 -21.36 26.80
N LYS A 149 4.29 -21.86 26.80
CA LYS A 149 3.14 -21.12 26.25
C LYS A 149 2.89 -19.82 27.01
N ASN A 150 2.95 -19.82 28.34
CA ASN A 150 2.78 -18.61 29.16
C ASN A 150 3.89 -17.57 28.90
N SER A 151 5.15 -18.00 28.80
CA SER A 151 6.25 -17.10 28.46
C SER A 151 6.15 -16.53 27.04
N TYR A 152 5.72 -17.35 26.07
CA TYR A 152 5.44 -16.85 24.73
C TYR A 152 4.22 -15.91 24.69
N LYS A 153 3.18 -16.20 25.46
CA LYS A 153 2.02 -15.33 25.67
C LYS A 153 2.49 -13.96 26.17
N ARG A 154 3.25 -13.87 27.26
CA ARG A 154 3.80 -12.60 27.77
C ARG A 154 4.56 -11.82 26.70
N LYS A 155 5.42 -12.48 25.92
CA LYS A 155 6.12 -11.85 24.77
C LYS A 155 5.18 -11.35 23.68
N LEU A 156 4.05 -12.03 23.44
CA LEU A 156 3.06 -11.59 22.48
C LEU A 156 2.26 -10.39 23.02
N GLU A 157 1.97 -10.40 24.31
CA GLU A 157 1.27 -9.32 25.02
C GLU A 157 2.12 -8.04 25.02
N GLU A 158 3.38 -8.11 25.44
CA GLU A 158 4.36 -7.02 25.36
C GLU A 158 4.48 -6.43 23.94
N ARG A 159 4.40 -7.27 22.90
CA ARG A 159 4.46 -6.82 21.50
C ARG A 159 3.19 -6.13 21.03
N LEU A 160 2.03 -6.53 21.56
CA LEU A 160 0.76 -5.86 21.29
C LEU A 160 0.72 -4.50 21.98
N GLU A 161 1.18 -4.41 23.24
CA GLU A 161 1.33 -3.17 24.00
C GLU A 161 2.23 -2.16 23.26
N ASN A 162 3.33 -2.65 22.67
CA ASN A 162 4.22 -1.86 21.84
C ASN A 162 3.69 -1.60 20.40
N ASN A 163 2.39 -1.77 20.14
CA ASN A 163 1.72 -1.58 18.84
C ASN A 163 2.38 -2.34 17.67
N ASN A 164 3.07 -3.46 17.92
CA ASN A 164 3.79 -4.22 16.91
C ASN A 164 2.92 -5.30 16.24
N VAL A 165 1.80 -4.86 15.65
CA VAL A 165 0.77 -5.74 15.06
C VAL A 165 1.34 -6.66 13.97
N ARG A 166 2.37 -6.23 13.22
CA ARG A 166 3.03 -7.06 12.19
C ARG A 166 3.73 -8.27 12.79
N VAL A 167 4.41 -8.11 13.92
CA VAL A 167 5.11 -9.21 14.59
C VAL A 167 4.11 -10.13 15.29
N VAL A 168 3.02 -9.58 15.83
CA VAL A 168 1.89 -10.36 16.35
C VAL A 168 1.27 -11.21 15.24
N TRP A 169 1.04 -10.61 14.08
CA TRP A 169 0.54 -11.29 12.88
C TRP A 169 1.47 -12.40 12.40
N ARG A 170 2.79 -12.15 12.41
CA ARG A 170 3.80 -13.17 12.09
C ARG A 170 3.76 -14.31 13.10
N GLY A 171 3.71 -13.99 14.39
CA GLY A 171 3.53 -14.97 15.47
C GLY A 171 2.28 -15.80 15.25
N LEU A 172 1.14 -15.16 15.01
CA LEU A 172 -0.13 -15.81 14.71
C LEU A 172 -0.08 -16.70 13.47
N LYS A 173 0.58 -16.28 12.39
CA LYS A 173 0.81 -17.12 11.21
C LYS A 173 1.63 -18.37 11.54
N THR A 174 2.73 -18.21 12.29
CA THR A 174 3.55 -19.33 12.76
C THR A 174 2.74 -20.29 13.63
N ILE A 175 1.88 -19.76 14.48
CA ILE A 175 1.00 -20.52 15.37
C ILE A 175 -0.12 -21.25 14.61
N SER A 176 -0.62 -20.60 13.56
CA SER A 176 -1.72 -21.13 12.74
C SER A 176 -1.28 -22.09 11.66
N GLY A 177 0.02 -22.22 11.41
CA GLY A 177 0.56 -22.95 10.26
C GLY A 177 0.21 -22.29 8.93
N HIS A 178 -0.36 -21.07 8.95
CA HIS A 178 -0.83 -20.38 7.76
C HIS A 178 0.34 -19.61 7.13
N GLY A 179 0.84 -20.10 5.99
CA GLY A 179 1.80 -19.38 5.14
C GLY A 179 3.28 -19.74 5.33
N GLN A 180 3.62 -20.91 5.88
CA GLN A 180 4.98 -21.45 5.73
C GLN A 180 5.14 -22.03 4.31
N ARG A 181 5.53 -21.20 3.34
CA ARG A 181 6.27 -21.71 2.19
C ARG A 181 7.65 -22.13 2.72
N ALA A 182 8.09 -23.33 2.34
CA ALA A 182 9.44 -23.77 2.64
C ALA A 182 10.41 -22.76 2.02
N ASP A 183 11.45 -22.37 2.75
CA ASP A 183 12.56 -21.64 2.16
C ASP A 183 13.23 -22.61 1.17
N THR A 184 12.92 -22.50 -0.11
CA THR A 184 13.58 -23.27 -1.16
C THR A 184 15.04 -22.83 -1.25
N VAL A 185 15.91 -23.78 -1.54
CA VAL A 185 17.30 -23.53 -1.94
C VAL A 185 17.27 -22.61 -3.16
N THR A 186 18.12 -21.58 -3.17
CA THR A 186 18.36 -20.72 -4.34
C THR A 186 18.77 -21.58 -5.52
N SER A 187 17.97 -21.60 -6.58
CA SER A 187 18.33 -22.18 -7.88
C SER A 187 18.80 -21.08 -8.84
N ASP A 188 19.55 -21.43 -9.88
CA ASP A 188 19.89 -20.50 -10.97
C ASP A 188 18.63 -19.92 -11.64
N GLU A 189 17.51 -20.63 -11.58
CA GLU A 189 16.19 -20.14 -12.02
C GLU A 189 15.72 -18.89 -11.25
N ASP A 190 16.05 -18.77 -9.94
CA ASP A 190 15.69 -17.58 -9.14
C ASP A 190 16.46 -16.34 -9.60
N GLN A 191 17.72 -16.51 -10.04
CA GLN A 191 18.55 -15.43 -10.58
C GLN A 191 18.05 -14.97 -11.95
N GLY A 192 17.71 -15.92 -12.84
CA GLY A 192 17.10 -15.62 -14.14
C GLY A 192 15.80 -14.84 -14.00
N LEU A 193 14.91 -15.27 -13.10
CA LEU A 193 13.67 -14.55 -12.80
C LEU A 193 13.91 -13.15 -12.21
N ALA A 194 14.93 -12.97 -11.37
CA ALA A 194 15.29 -11.65 -10.85
C ALA A 194 15.72 -10.69 -11.97
N ASN A 195 16.53 -11.17 -12.92
CA ASN A 195 16.94 -10.41 -14.12
C ASN A 195 15.74 -10.08 -15.01
N GLU A 196 14.87 -11.05 -15.32
CA GLU A 196 13.65 -10.83 -16.10
C GLU A 196 12.73 -9.80 -15.45
N LEU A 197 12.55 -9.87 -14.12
CA LEU A 197 11.78 -8.88 -13.38
C LEU A 197 12.44 -7.49 -13.44
N ASN A 198 13.77 -7.40 -13.34
CA ASN A 198 14.46 -6.11 -13.41
C ASN A 198 14.28 -5.44 -14.78
N LEU A 199 14.48 -6.20 -15.85
CA LEU A 199 14.22 -5.74 -17.22
C LEU A 199 12.75 -5.38 -17.43
N PHE A 200 11.82 -6.22 -16.97
CA PHE A 200 10.40 -5.94 -17.06
C PHE A 200 10.03 -4.65 -16.33
N PHE A 201 10.53 -4.41 -15.12
CA PHE A 201 10.23 -3.18 -14.39
C PHE A 201 10.83 -1.93 -15.07
N ASN A 202 11.96 -2.07 -15.76
CA ASN A 202 12.62 -0.98 -16.50
C ASN A 202 12.18 -0.82 -17.97
N ARG A 203 11.24 -1.64 -18.46
CA ARG A 203 10.84 -1.67 -19.89
C ARG A 203 10.36 -0.34 -20.51
N PHE A 204 10.06 0.67 -19.69
CA PHE A 204 9.63 1.99 -20.14
C PHE A 204 10.78 2.96 -20.44
N ASP A 205 12.00 2.57 -20.07
CA ASP A 205 13.20 3.37 -20.29
C ASP A 205 13.73 3.26 -21.72
N SER A 206 13.56 2.08 -22.33
CA SER A 206 13.70 1.92 -23.77
C SER A 206 12.50 2.57 -24.47
N SER A 207 12.73 3.30 -25.57
CA SER A 207 11.66 3.82 -26.44
C SER A 207 10.59 2.74 -26.69
N PRO A 208 9.29 3.10 -26.80
CA PRO A 208 8.22 2.11 -26.80
C PRO A 208 8.45 1.04 -27.88
N PRO A 209 8.13 -0.24 -27.61
CA PRO A 209 8.15 -1.25 -28.66
C PRO A 209 7.22 -0.80 -29.80
N PRO A 210 7.57 -1.07 -31.07
CA PRO A 210 6.68 -0.74 -32.18
C PRO A 210 5.35 -1.47 -31.97
N SER A 211 4.25 -0.74 -32.07
CA SER A 211 2.91 -1.29 -32.11
C SER A 211 2.85 -2.36 -33.21
N THR A 212 2.86 -3.63 -32.84
CA THR A 212 2.65 -4.75 -33.76
C THR A 212 1.19 -4.76 -34.19
N SER A 213 0.91 -4.17 -35.36
CA SER A 213 0.11 -4.74 -36.46
C SER A 213 -0.37 -3.63 -37.41
N HIS A 214 0.48 -3.20 -38.35
CA HIS A 214 0.00 -2.57 -39.57
C HIS A 214 0.24 -3.54 -40.72
N ILE A 215 -0.81 -4.25 -41.11
CA ILE A 215 -0.90 -4.86 -42.43
C ILE A 215 -1.03 -3.70 -43.42
N SER A 216 -0.02 -3.56 -44.27
CA SER A 216 0.05 -2.57 -45.34
C SER A 216 -1.06 -2.80 -46.37
N SER A 217 -1.77 -1.73 -46.75
CA SER A 217 -2.41 -1.60 -48.06
C SER A 217 -2.46 -0.11 -48.44
N PRO A 218 -2.19 0.25 -49.71
CA PRO A 218 -1.92 1.63 -50.09
C PRO A 218 -3.18 2.30 -50.65
N ALA A 219 -3.57 3.47 -50.13
CA ALA A 219 -4.51 4.34 -50.83
C ALA A 219 -4.41 5.81 -50.40
N ALA A 220 -4.07 6.63 -51.40
CA ALA A 220 -4.55 7.98 -51.70
C ALA A 220 -4.65 9.03 -50.57
N LYS A 221 -3.86 10.09 -50.74
CA LYS A 221 -4.06 11.41 -50.11
C LYS A 221 -5.44 11.98 -50.49
N PRO A 222 -6.21 12.53 -49.55
CA PRO A 222 -7.19 13.55 -49.85
C PRO A 222 -6.76 14.92 -49.31
N THR A 223 -6.90 15.91 -50.20
CA THR A 223 -6.80 17.36 -50.03
C THR A 223 -7.75 17.88 -48.93
N PRO A 224 -7.39 18.92 -48.16
CA PRO A 224 -8.26 19.45 -47.11
C PRO A 224 -9.33 20.40 -47.69
N THR A 225 -10.58 20.19 -47.29
CA THR A 225 -11.67 21.19 -47.33
C THR A 225 -12.05 21.59 -45.90
N PRO A 226 -12.54 22.83 -45.69
CA PRO A 226 -12.63 23.43 -44.37
C PRO A 226 -13.90 22.97 -43.65
N ASN A 227 -13.76 22.36 -42.47
CA ASN A 227 -14.87 22.10 -41.57
C ASN A 227 -14.69 22.93 -40.28
N HIS A 228 -15.77 23.65 -39.96
CA HIS A 228 -15.94 24.52 -38.80
C HIS A 228 -15.52 23.83 -37.48
N SER A 229 -14.35 24.20 -36.97
CA SER A 229 -13.93 23.94 -35.61
C SER A 229 -14.54 24.99 -34.67
N HIS A 230 -15.36 24.56 -33.72
CA HIS A 230 -15.55 25.32 -32.49
C HIS A 230 -14.19 25.39 -31.79
N HIS A 231 -13.58 26.57 -31.84
CA HIS A 231 -12.31 26.87 -31.21
C HIS A 231 -12.36 26.50 -29.72
N TYR A 232 -11.59 25.48 -29.34
CA TYR A 232 -10.92 25.48 -28.06
C TYR A 232 -9.92 26.64 -28.14
N THR A 233 -10.28 27.79 -27.58
CA THR A 233 -9.32 28.84 -27.29
C THR A 233 -8.39 28.30 -26.22
N PRO A 234 -7.07 28.16 -26.48
CA PRO A 234 -6.12 28.17 -25.39
C PRO A 234 -6.34 29.47 -24.62
N PRO A 235 -6.16 29.50 -23.28
CA PRO A 235 -6.14 30.78 -22.58
C PRO A 235 -5.14 31.68 -23.30
N PRO A 236 -5.43 32.98 -23.48
CA PRO A 236 -4.50 33.89 -24.14
C PRO A 236 -3.17 33.77 -23.42
N SER A 237 -2.09 33.69 -24.20
CA SER A 237 -0.74 33.91 -23.71
C SER A 237 -0.65 35.37 -23.27
N THR A 238 -1.25 35.67 -22.11
CA THR A 238 -0.92 36.85 -21.34
C THR A 238 0.53 36.66 -20.97
N ALA A 239 1.39 37.46 -21.60
CA ALA A 239 2.73 37.72 -21.10
C ALA A 239 2.60 37.92 -19.59
N VAL A 240 3.06 36.93 -18.84
CA VAL A 240 3.10 36.98 -17.38
C VAL A 240 3.88 38.25 -17.06
N PRO A 241 3.35 39.20 -16.25
CA PRO A 241 4.19 40.26 -15.73
C PRO A 241 5.34 39.57 -15.04
N SER A 242 6.58 39.83 -15.47
CA SER A 242 7.78 39.29 -14.84
C SER A 242 7.79 39.74 -13.39
N LEU A 243 7.18 38.93 -12.52
CA LEU A 243 7.33 39.02 -11.09
C LEU A 243 8.83 38.90 -10.81
N PRO A 244 9.41 39.75 -9.96
CA PRO A 244 10.80 39.59 -9.57
C PRO A 244 10.92 38.22 -8.88
N HIS A 245 11.48 37.23 -9.60
CA HIS A 245 11.78 35.91 -9.07
C HIS A 245 12.99 36.00 -8.14
N THR A 246 12.80 36.60 -6.97
CA THR A 246 13.67 36.38 -5.81
C THR A 246 13.13 35.19 -5.02
N SER A 247 13.00 34.02 -5.66
CA SER A 247 12.86 32.78 -4.91
C SER A 247 14.23 32.47 -4.31
N THR A 248 14.36 32.62 -3.00
CA THR A 248 15.56 32.22 -2.29
C THR A 248 15.78 30.72 -2.53
N PRO A 249 16.99 30.27 -2.91
CA PRO A 249 17.27 28.86 -3.10
C PRO A 249 16.92 28.07 -1.84
N LEU A 250 16.32 26.88 -2.00
CA LEU A 250 16.01 26.00 -0.89
C LEU A 250 17.29 25.67 -0.12
N CYS A 251 17.34 26.05 1.15
CA CYS A 251 18.40 25.71 2.08
C CYS A 251 17.80 24.99 3.30
N LEU A 252 18.37 23.83 3.63
CA LEU A 252 17.91 22.98 4.71
C LEU A 252 18.70 23.27 5.98
N THR A 253 18.01 23.46 7.10
CA THR A 253 18.66 23.73 8.39
C THR A 253 18.93 22.45 9.17
N SER A 254 19.95 22.48 10.02
CA SER A 254 20.28 21.34 10.89
C SER A 254 19.10 20.95 11.78
N ASP A 255 18.28 21.89 12.25
CA ASP A 255 17.06 21.58 13.02
C ASP A 255 15.99 20.84 12.21
N GLN A 256 15.85 21.14 10.92
CA GLN A 256 14.96 20.39 10.03
C GLN A 256 15.45 18.95 9.87
N VAL A 257 16.74 18.78 9.58
CA VAL A 257 17.37 17.46 9.42
C VAL A 257 17.30 16.65 10.72
N ARG A 258 17.68 17.25 11.86
CA ARG A 258 17.63 16.64 13.20
C ARG A 258 16.25 16.10 13.54
N ARG A 259 15.20 16.89 13.28
CA ARG A 259 13.80 16.47 13.53
C ARG A 259 13.43 15.26 12.70
N GLU A 260 13.83 15.21 11.42
CA GLU A 260 13.50 14.09 10.54
C GLU A 260 14.30 12.82 10.85
N LEU A 261 15.58 12.94 11.26
CA LEU A 261 16.39 11.82 11.72
C LEU A 261 15.84 11.21 13.02
N ARG A 262 15.44 12.04 14.00
CA ARG A 262 14.84 11.56 15.27
C ARG A 262 13.53 10.80 15.08
N ARG A 263 12.80 11.06 13.99
CA ARG A 263 11.52 10.40 13.65
C ARG A 263 11.69 9.07 12.91
N LEU A 264 12.92 8.67 12.57
CA LEU A 264 13.17 7.44 11.83
C LEU A 264 12.68 6.20 12.59
N LYS A 265 12.04 5.29 11.85
CA LYS A 265 11.57 4.00 12.37
C LYS A 265 12.75 3.02 12.40
N THR A 266 13.32 2.81 13.58
CA THR A 266 14.59 2.06 13.80
C THR A 266 14.62 0.62 13.28
N ARG A 267 13.47 -0.04 13.12
CA ARG A 267 13.38 -1.46 12.73
C ARG A 267 13.18 -1.69 11.22
N LYS A 268 13.25 -0.65 10.39
CA LYS A 268 13.22 -0.80 8.93
C LYS A 268 14.56 -1.40 8.44
N ALA A 269 14.53 -2.06 7.29
CA ALA A 269 15.74 -2.54 6.63
C ALA A 269 16.55 -1.37 6.07
N ALA A 270 17.88 -1.51 6.02
CA ALA A 270 18.76 -0.55 5.36
C ALA A 270 18.54 -0.58 3.83
N GLY A 271 18.92 0.52 3.17
CA GLY A 271 18.99 0.60 1.72
C GLY A 271 20.29 0.00 1.18
N PRO A 272 20.61 0.24 -0.11
CA PRO A 272 21.87 -0.19 -0.73
C PRO A 272 23.12 0.40 -0.07
N ASP A 273 23.00 1.53 0.61
CA ASP A 273 24.05 2.17 1.41
C ASP A 273 24.43 1.40 2.69
N GLY A 274 23.66 0.39 3.08
CA GLY A 274 23.92 -0.40 4.29
C GLY A 274 23.66 0.33 5.62
N ILE A 275 23.31 1.62 5.58
CA ILE A 275 23.08 2.45 6.77
C ILE A 275 21.68 2.17 7.35
N GLY A 276 21.66 1.69 8.59
CA GLY A 276 20.42 1.40 9.30
C GLY A 276 19.74 2.67 9.85
N PRO A 277 18.41 2.77 9.83
CA PRO A 277 17.70 3.94 10.40
C PRO A 277 17.78 3.99 11.94
N GLY A 278 18.06 2.86 12.59
CA GLY A 278 18.36 2.82 14.03
C GLY A 278 19.63 3.59 14.36
N LEU A 279 20.69 3.38 13.58
CA LEU A 279 21.96 4.08 13.71
C LEU A 279 21.79 5.59 13.55
N LEU A 280 21.15 6.01 12.45
CA LEU A 280 20.90 7.44 12.18
C LEU A 280 20.10 8.12 13.29
N ARG A 281 19.14 7.41 13.90
CA ARG A 281 18.35 7.93 15.02
C ARG A 281 19.16 8.00 16.32
N ASP A 282 19.96 6.98 16.60
CA ASP A 282 20.70 6.87 17.85
C ASP A 282 21.92 7.81 17.89
N CYS A 283 22.48 8.14 16.72
CA CYS A 283 23.61 9.05 16.53
C CYS A 283 23.20 10.35 15.83
N THR A 284 21.92 10.77 15.96
CA THR A 284 21.43 11.95 15.25
C THR A 284 22.23 13.20 15.61
N ASP A 285 22.54 13.43 16.88
CA ASP A 285 23.18 14.68 17.30
C ASP A 285 24.61 14.81 16.76
N GLN A 286 25.30 13.67 16.54
CA GLN A 286 26.65 13.62 15.97
C GLN A 286 26.63 13.76 14.44
N LEU A 287 25.67 13.12 13.77
CA LEU A 287 25.63 13.04 12.31
C LEU A 287 24.85 14.18 11.64
N CYS A 288 24.10 14.98 12.42
CA CYS A 288 23.17 15.97 11.86
C CYS A 288 23.86 17.01 10.98
N GLU A 289 24.98 17.58 11.45
CA GLU A 289 25.65 18.67 10.75
C GLU A 289 26.23 18.20 9.41
N VAL A 290 26.95 17.06 9.40
CA VAL A 290 27.50 16.49 8.17
C VAL A 290 26.41 16.08 7.17
N VAL A 291 25.30 15.50 7.64
CA VAL A 291 24.17 15.17 6.75
C VAL A 291 23.53 16.44 6.18
N THR A 292 23.41 17.50 6.98
CA THR A 292 22.86 18.79 6.53
C THR A 292 23.76 19.43 5.47
N TYR A 293 25.07 19.38 5.67
CA TYR A 293 26.06 19.83 4.69
C TYR A 293 25.89 19.10 3.36
N ILE A 294 25.87 17.77 3.35
CA ILE A 294 25.72 16.98 2.11
C ILE A 294 24.39 17.26 1.42
N PHE A 295 23.30 17.42 2.18
CA PHE A 295 21.99 17.76 1.60
C PHE A 295 22.00 19.12 0.90
N ASN A 296 22.59 20.14 1.52
CA ASN A 296 22.67 21.48 0.92
C ASN A 296 23.63 21.50 -0.26
N LEU A 297 24.74 20.75 -0.20
CA LEU A 297 25.64 20.58 -1.34
C LEU A 297 24.93 19.91 -2.53
N SER A 298 24.13 18.87 -2.27
CA SER A 298 23.29 18.23 -3.29
C SER A 298 22.33 19.20 -3.95
N LEU A 299 21.66 20.05 -3.15
CA LEU A 299 20.74 21.08 -3.66
C LEU A 299 21.47 22.17 -4.47
N SER A 300 22.65 22.60 -4.02
CA SER A 300 23.42 23.65 -4.73
C SER A 300 23.98 23.16 -6.06
N LEU A 301 24.42 21.90 -6.11
CA LEU A 301 24.91 21.22 -7.31
C LEU A 301 23.79 20.70 -8.22
N GLU A 302 22.52 20.82 -7.80
CA GLU A 302 21.37 20.31 -8.55
C GLU A 302 21.46 18.79 -8.83
N THR A 303 22.23 18.05 -8.01
CA THR A 303 22.64 16.65 -8.25
C THR A 303 22.45 15.78 -7.01
N VAL A 304 21.88 14.58 -7.17
CA VAL A 304 21.68 13.58 -6.13
C VAL A 304 22.80 12.54 -6.17
N PRO A 305 23.45 12.21 -5.04
CA PRO A 305 24.44 11.15 -4.99
C PRO A 305 23.90 9.83 -5.55
N VAL A 306 24.66 9.19 -6.43
CA VAL A 306 24.31 7.93 -7.09
C VAL A 306 23.99 6.86 -6.04
N LEU A 307 24.77 6.80 -4.96
CA LEU A 307 24.53 5.87 -3.84
C LEU A 307 23.15 6.05 -3.21
N TRP A 308 22.64 7.28 -3.14
CA TRP A 308 21.36 7.61 -2.53
C TRP A 308 20.16 7.37 -3.44
N LYS A 309 20.32 7.57 -4.76
CA LYS A 309 19.30 7.22 -5.76
C LYS A 309 19.35 5.76 -6.23
N THR A 310 20.37 4.99 -5.84
CA THR A 310 20.43 3.54 -6.05
C THR A 310 19.34 2.82 -5.26
N SER A 311 18.65 1.86 -5.89
CA SER A 311 17.53 1.15 -5.26
C SER A 311 17.64 -0.38 -5.31
N CYS A 312 17.28 -1.02 -4.20
CA CYS A 312 17.01 -2.46 -4.15
C CYS A 312 15.50 -2.68 -4.34
N VAL A 313 15.11 -3.22 -5.49
CA VAL A 313 13.72 -3.51 -5.83
C VAL A 313 13.31 -4.86 -5.26
N VAL A 314 12.27 -4.88 -4.43
CA VAL A 314 11.69 -6.10 -3.87
C VAL A 314 10.36 -6.39 -4.58
N PRO A 315 10.26 -7.47 -5.39
CA PRO A 315 9.03 -7.85 -6.06
C PRO A 315 7.97 -8.28 -5.03
N VAL A 316 6.86 -7.56 -4.96
CA VAL A 316 5.73 -7.91 -4.07
C VAL A 316 4.57 -8.49 -4.88
N PRO A 317 4.16 -9.75 -4.65
CA PRO A 317 3.01 -10.34 -5.35
C PRO A 317 1.71 -9.56 -5.11
N LYS A 318 1.00 -9.21 -6.19
CA LYS A 318 -0.36 -8.63 -6.19
C LYS A 318 -1.41 -9.67 -5.80
N THR A 319 -1.16 -10.95 -6.10
CA THR A 319 -2.06 -12.07 -5.82
C THR A 319 -1.31 -13.19 -5.08
N ALA A 320 -2.05 -14.14 -4.49
CA ALA A 320 -1.46 -15.26 -3.76
C ALA A 320 -0.66 -16.23 -4.66
N HIS A 321 -1.02 -16.29 -5.94
CA HIS A 321 -0.46 -17.18 -6.95
C HIS A 321 0.00 -16.36 -8.17
N ALA A 322 0.98 -15.47 -7.95
CA ALA A 322 1.61 -14.72 -9.04
C ALA A 322 2.36 -15.67 -9.98
N LYS A 323 2.00 -15.65 -11.27
CA LYS A 323 2.65 -16.44 -12.33
C LYS A 323 3.39 -15.53 -13.32
N GLU A 324 2.69 -14.56 -13.89
CA GLU A 324 3.26 -13.56 -14.80
C GLU A 324 4.02 -12.43 -14.08
N LEU A 325 4.94 -11.78 -14.80
CA LEU A 325 5.76 -10.66 -14.30
C LEU A 325 4.91 -9.44 -13.88
N ASN A 326 3.82 -9.17 -14.59
CA ASN A 326 2.87 -8.08 -14.29
C ASN A 326 2.11 -8.27 -12.95
N HIS A 327 2.17 -9.47 -12.35
CA HIS A 327 1.58 -9.78 -11.05
C HIS A 327 2.45 -9.32 -9.89
N TYR A 328 3.64 -8.78 -10.13
CA TYR A 328 4.51 -8.24 -9.10
C TYR A 328 4.48 -6.71 -9.10
N ARG A 329 4.62 -6.11 -7.91
CA ARG A 329 4.88 -4.68 -7.72
C ARG A 329 6.37 -4.47 -7.43
N PRO A 330 7.06 -3.56 -8.13
CA PRO A 330 8.46 -3.24 -7.84
C PRO A 330 8.56 -2.29 -6.65
N VAL A 331 8.72 -2.79 -5.42
CA VAL A 331 8.89 -1.91 -4.26
C VAL A 331 10.36 -1.57 -4.08
N ALA A 332 10.74 -0.32 -4.34
CA ALA A 332 12.09 0.19 -4.18
C ALA A 332 12.43 0.42 -2.69
N LEU A 333 13.62 -0.02 -2.31
CA LEU A 333 14.27 0.33 -1.05
C LEU A 333 15.48 1.22 -1.37
N THR A 334 15.46 2.46 -0.87
CA THR A 334 16.52 3.47 -1.02
C THR A 334 17.17 3.78 0.32
N SER A 335 18.24 4.60 0.31
CA SER A 335 18.90 5.11 1.51
C SER A 335 17.92 5.79 2.47
N HIS A 336 18.12 5.65 3.79
CA HIS A 336 17.32 6.41 4.77
C HIS A 336 17.69 7.90 4.79
N LEU A 337 18.91 8.26 4.35
CA LEU A 337 19.30 9.66 4.15
C LEU A 337 18.56 10.24 2.94
N MET A 338 18.52 9.53 1.80
CA MET A 338 17.68 9.92 0.65
C MET A 338 16.22 10.15 1.04
N ASN A 339 15.61 9.17 1.73
CA ASN A 339 14.23 9.28 2.19
C ASN A 339 14.02 10.49 3.13
N THR A 340 15.04 10.88 3.89
CA THR A 340 15.00 12.04 4.79
C THR A 340 15.03 13.34 3.99
N MET A 341 15.91 13.44 3.01
CA MET A 341 15.96 14.57 2.08
C MET A 341 14.65 14.71 1.29
N GLU A 342 14.09 13.60 0.78
CA GLU A 342 12.79 13.60 0.09
C GLU A 342 11.65 14.15 0.96
N ARG A 343 11.64 13.88 2.28
CA ARG A 343 10.60 14.42 3.19
C ARG A 343 10.70 15.93 3.35
N LEU A 344 11.92 16.45 3.45
CA LEU A 344 12.19 17.88 3.55
C LEU A 344 11.78 18.60 2.26
N ILE A 345 12.18 18.06 1.11
CA ILE A 345 11.82 18.60 -0.21
C ILE A 345 10.32 18.51 -0.46
N LEU A 346 9.66 17.41 -0.09
CA LEU A 346 8.21 17.28 -0.19
C LEU A 346 7.48 18.36 0.61
N SER A 347 7.98 18.70 1.81
CA SER A 347 7.39 19.77 2.63
C SER A 347 7.48 21.12 1.92
N HIS A 348 8.61 21.41 1.28
CA HIS A 348 8.80 22.64 0.53
C HIS A 348 7.94 22.67 -0.74
N LEU A 349 7.99 21.62 -1.57
CA LEU A 349 7.20 21.53 -2.81
C LEU A 349 5.71 21.70 -2.57
N ARG A 350 5.16 21.11 -1.50
CA ARG A 350 3.73 21.29 -1.13
C ARG A 350 3.35 22.74 -0.92
N SER A 351 4.25 23.55 -0.36
CA SER A 351 4.00 24.96 -0.13
C SER A 351 4.04 25.75 -1.43
N VAL A 352 4.93 25.39 -2.35
CA VAL A 352 5.12 26.12 -3.62
C VAL A 352 3.99 25.83 -4.60
N VAL A 353 3.59 24.57 -4.75
CA VAL A 353 2.63 24.15 -5.79
C VAL A 353 1.17 24.16 -5.35
N SER A 354 0.85 24.69 -4.16
CA SER A 354 -0.48 24.53 -3.54
C SER A 354 -1.63 25.06 -4.39
N THR A 355 -1.38 26.07 -5.22
CA THR A 355 -2.37 26.66 -6.14
C THR A 355 -2.48 25.94 -7.49
N ALA A 356 -1.46 25.15 -7.85
CA ALA A 356 -1.38 24.42 -9.11
C ALA A 356 -1.92 22.98 -9.02
N THR A 357 -2.32 22.51 -7.82
CA THR A 357 -2.87 21.17 -7.64
C THR A 357 -4.33 21.08 -8.05
N ASP A 358 -4.69 19.99 -8.74
CA ASP A 358 -6.08 19.65 -9.06
C ASP A 358 -6.94 19.52 -7.79
N PRO A 359 -8.00 20.32 -7.61
CA PRO A 359 -8.91 20.21 -6.47
C PRO A 359 -9.58 18.84 -6.36
N LEU A 360 -9.76 18.11 -7.47
CA LEU A 360 -10.34 16.76 -7.52
C LEU A 360 -9.29 15.64 -7.54
N GLN A 361 -8.02 15.95 -7.21
CA GLN A 361 -7.06 14.97 -6.72
C GLN A 361 -7.28 14.76 -5.22
N PHE A 362 -7.68 13.55 -4.83
CA PHE A 362 -7.98 13.20 -3.44
C PHE A 362 -6.82 12.48 -2.73
N ALA A 363 -5.90 11.86 -3.47
CA ALA A 363 -4.78 11.16 -2.86
C ALA A 363 -3.68 12.12 -2.39
N TYR A 364 -2.94 11.69 -1.37
CA TYR A 364 -1.77 12.40 -0.83
C TYR A 364 -2.01 13.86 -0.43
N ARG A 365 -3.26 14.23 -0.13
CA ARG A 365 -3.61 15.52 0.47
C ARG A 365 -3.81 15.37 1.98
N PRO A 366 -3.35 16.34 2.80
CA PRO A 366 -3.62 16.33 4.23
C PRO A 366 -5.13 16.31 4.48
N ASN A 367 -5.57 15.50 5.45
CA ASN A 367 -6.97 15.41 5.89
C ASN A 367 -8.00 14.98 4.83
N ILE A 368 -7.56 14.52 3.66
CA ILE A 368 -8.42 13.95 2.61
C ILE A 368 -8.01 12.49 2.41
N GLY A 369 -9.00 11.61 2.33
CA GLY A 369 -8.82 10.17 2.20
C GLY A 369 -9.76 9.54 1.18
N VAL A 370 -9.82 8.21 1.22
CA VAL A 370 -10.66 7.40 0.32
C VAL A 370 -12.14 7.75 0.47
N ASP A 371 -12.60 7.92 1.70
CA ASP A 371 -14.00 8.22 2.00
C ASP A 371 -14.46 9.48 1.26
N ASP A 372 -13.61 10.51 1.19
CA ASP A 372 -13.89 11.78 0.52
C ASP A 372 -14.09 11.60 -1.00
N ALA A 373 -13.21 10.85 -1.66
CA ALA A 373 -13.31 10.55 -3.09
C ALA A 373 -14.56 9.74 -3.44
N VAL A 374 -14.91 8.76 -2.59
CA VAL A 374 -16.11 7.92 -2.77
C VAL A 374 -17.39 8.71 -2.49
N ILE A 375 -17.40 9.52 -1.42
CA ILE A 375 -18.54 10.40 -1.08
C ILE A 375 -18.77 11.41 -2.20
N TYR A 376 -17.72 12.06 -2.72
CA TYR A 376 -17.84 13.02 -3.82
C TYR A 376 -18.43 12.36 -5.07
N LEU A 377 -17.90 11.20 -5.48
CA LEU A 377 -18.42 10.42 -6.62
C LEU A 377 -19.91 10.11 -6.45
N LEU A 378 -20.28 9.55 -5.30
CA LEU A 378 -21.66 9.15 -5.00
C LEU A 378 -22.59 10.36 -4.90
N HIS A 379 -22.13 11.45 -4.30
CA HIS A 379 -22.91 12.67 -4.19
C HIS A 379 -23.26 13.20 -5.58
N ARG A 380 -22.26 13.37 -6.45
CA ARG A 380 -22.45 13.84 -7.83
C ARG A 380 -23.36 12.91 -8.63
N ALA A 381 -23.10 11.60 -8.58
CA ALA A 381 -23.92 10.60 -9.27
C ALA A 381 -25.38 10.60 -8.78
N LEU A 382 -25.61 10.64 -7.46
CA LEU A 382 -26.96 10.64 -6.91
C LEU A 382 -27.70 11.95 -7.17
N THR A 383 -27.00 13.09 -7.13
CA THR A 383 -27.58 14.40 -7.51
C THR A 383 -28.06 14.39 -8.95
N HIS A 384 -27.28 13.82 -9.90
CA HIS A 384 -27.72 13.68 -11.28
C HIS A 384 -28.99 12.82 -11.44
N LEU A 385 -29.20 11.85 -10.55
CA LEU A 385 -30.34 10.92 -10.56
C LEU A 385 -31.59 11.45 -9.84
N GLU A 386 -31.55 12.66 -9.27
CA GLU A 386 -32.72 13.31 -8.67
C GLU A 386 -33.74 13.77 -9.72
N ASP A 387 -33.26 14.11 -10.91
CA ASP A 387 -34.09 14.51 -12.04
C ASP A 387 -34.64 13.31 -12.81
N ALA A 388 -35.87 13.43 -13.31
CA ALA A 388 -36.46 12.38 -14.12
C ALA A 388 -35.80 12.35 -15.51
N GLY A 389 -35.62 11.15 -16.07
CA GLY A 389 -35.08 11.00 -17.42
C GLY A 389 -33.56 11.04 -17.53
N THR A 390 -32.85 11.16 -16.40
CA THR A 390 -31.38 11.09 -16.34
C THR A 390 -30.85 9.69 -16.07
N ALA A 391 -29.60 9.46 -16.45
CA ALA A 391 -28.78 8.32 -16.09
C ALA A 391 -27.35 8.80 -15.79
N VAL A 392 -26.54 7.95 -15.15
CA VAL A 392 -25.13 8.25 -14.88
C VAL A 392 -24.25 7.19 -15.50
N ARG A 393 -23.19 7.63 -16.19
CA ARG A 393 -22.11 6.77 -16.66
C ARG A 393 -20.85 7.08 -15.87
N VAL A 394 -20.12 6.04 -15.48
CA VAL A 394 -18.85 6.17 -14.77
C VAL A 394 -17.79 5.36 -15.49
N MET A 395 -16.76 6.02 -15.99
CA MET A 395 -15.57 5.39 -16.56
C MET A 395 -14.49 5.32 -15.50
N PHE A 396 -14.11 4.11 -15.08
CA PHE A 396 -12.97 3.87 -14.19
C PHE A 396 -11.75 3.52 -15.03
N PHE A 397 -10.71 4.36 -14.99
CA PHE A 397 -9.47 4.15 -15.71
C PHE A 397 -8.44 3.43 -14.83
N ASP A 398 -7.72 2.48 -15.41
CA ASP A 398 -6.56 1.83 -14.80
C ASP A 398 -5.34 2.07 -15.69
N PHE A 399 -4.22 2.47 -15.10
CA PHE A 399 -2.97 2.67 -15.82
C PHE A 399 -2.08 1.41 -15.75
N SER A 400 -1.48 1.06 -16.89
CA SER A 400 -0.43 0.07 -16.98
C SER A 400 0.87 0.60 -16.37
N SER A 401 1.04 0.43 -15.06
CA SER A 401 2.26 0.77 -14.33
C SER A 401 2.56 2.28 -14.26
N ALA A 402 1.56 3.08 -13.89
CA ALA A 402 1.57 4.56 -13.91
C ALA A 402 2.88 5.23 -13.42
N PHE A 403 3.38 4.84 -12.25
CA PHE A 403 4.61 5.43 -11.70
C PHE A 403 5.83 5.20 -12.57
N ASN A 404 5.91 4.06 -13.27
CA ASN A 404 7.06 3.71 -14.08
C ASN A 404 7.05 4.41 -15.46
N THR A 405 6.00 5.16 -15.80
CA THR A 405 5.87 5.83 -17.11
C THR A 405 6.10 7.33 -17.06
N ILE A 406 6.28 7.93 -15.87
CA ILE A 406 6.59 9.35 -15.72
C ILE A 406 7.82 9.70 -16.56
N ARG A 407 7.70 10.67 -17.47
CA ARG A 407 8.83 11.22 -18.21
C ARG A 407 9.44 12.40 -17.42
N PRO A 408 10.70 12.33 -16.96
CA PRO A 408 11.31 13.42 -16.18
C PRO A 408 11.30 14.77 -16.91
N ALA A 409 11.53 14.79 -18.22
CA ALA A 409 11.47 16.02 -19.02
C ALA A 409 10.08 16.69 -19.00
N LEU A 410 9.01 15.92 -19.17
CA LEU A 410 7.64 16.45 -19.09
C LEU A 410 7.27 16.86 -17.67
N LEU A 411 7.75 16.13 -16.65
CA LEU A 411 7.52 16.51 -15.26
C LEU A 411 8.23 17.84 -14.93
N ARG A 412 9.43 18.05 -15.47
CA ARG A 412 10.17 19.32 -15.32
C ARG A 412 9.35 20.51 -15.83
N GLU A 413 8.80 20.43 -17.03
CA GLU A 413 7.95 21.48 -17.59
C GLU A 413 6.73 21.76 -16.70
N LYS A 414 6.09 20.71 -16.17
CA LYS A 414 4.95 20.84 -15.26
C LYS A 414 5.33 21.45 -13.91
N LEU A 415 6.52 21.15 -13.38
CA LEU A 415 7.02 21.73 -12.12
C LEU A 415 7.31 23.22 -12.29
N GLU A 416 7.99 23.60 -13.37
CA GLU A 416 8.27 25.00 -13.71
C GLU A 416 6.96 25.78 -13.93
N GLY A 417 6.00 25.20 -14.67
CA GLY A 417 4.66 25.79 -14.85
C GLY A 417 3.84 25.89 -13.56
N ALA A 418 4.14 25.06 -12.55
CA ALA A 418 3.54 25.12 -11.22
C ALA A 418 4.26 26.08 -10.26
N GLY A 419 5.28 26.82 -10.73
CA GLY A 419 6.00 27.83 -9.95
C GLY A 419 7.19 27.29 -9.14
N VAL A 420 7.62 26.04 -9.38
CA VAL A 420 8.84 25.49 -8.76
C VAL A 420 10.06 26.11 -9.42
N ASP A 421 11.05 26.51 -8.61
CA ASP A 421 12.25 27.15 -9.13
C ASP A 421 13.10 26.20 -9.99
N ARG A 422 13.95 26.79 -10.85
CA ARG A 422 14.80 26.05 -11.81
C ARG A 422 15.73 25.05 -11.12
N ARG A 423 16.31 25.40 -9.97
CA ARG A 423 17.32 24.56 -9.29
C ARG A 423 16.68 23.34 -8.68
N LEU A 424 15.57 23.52 -7.96
CA LEU A 424 14.83 22.40 -7.39
C LEU A 424 14.22 21.50 -8.46
N THR A 425 13.81 22.07 -9.59
CA THR A 425 13.33 21.28 -10.73
C THR A 425 14.46 20.48 -11.38
N ALA A 426 15.66 21.06 -11.54
CA ALA A 426 16.84 20.34 -12.02
C ALA A 426 17.24 19.20 -11.06
N TRP A 427 17.28 19.48 -9.76
CA TRP A 427 17.51 18.46 -8.73
C TRP A 427 16.48 17.32 -8.76
N THR A 428 15.19 17.66 -8.92
CA THR A 428 14.11 16.67 -9.03
C THR A 428 14.24 15.85 -10.31
N THR A 429 14.75 16.45 -11.39
CA THR A 429 15.04 15.75 -12.64
C THR A 429 16.20 14.77 -12.45
N ASP A 430 17.30 15.18 -11.82
CA ASP A 430 18.43 14.29 -11.52
C ASP A 430 18.05 13.16 -10.55
N TYR A 431 17.21 13.44 -9.56
CA TYR A 431 16.62 12.42 -8.68
C TYR A 431 15.87 11.35 -9.49
N LEU A 432 15.26 11.72 -10.62
CA LEU A 432 14.48 10.83 -11.48
C LEU A 432 15.26 10.26 -12.67
N THR A 433 16.53 10.59 -12.88
CA THR A 433 17.32 10.08 -14.00
C THR A 433 18.55 9.32 -13.54
N ASN A 434 19.05 8.44 -14.41
CA ASN A 434 20.26 7.66 -14.20
C ASN A 434 20.30 6.93 -12.85
N ARG A 435 19.17 6.35 -12.43
CA ARG A 435 19.05 5.66 -11.15
C ARG A 435 19.45 4.19 -11.29
N PRO A 436 20.51 3.72 -10.62
CA PRO A 436 20.82 2.29 -10.61
C PRO A 436 19.77 1.52 -9.80
N GLN A 437 19.35 0.36 -10.31
CA GLN A 437 18.46 -0.55 -9.58
C GLN A 437 18.83 -2.01 -9.80
N TYR A 438 18.57 -2.82 -8.78
CA TYR A 438 18.64 -4.27 -8.87
C TYR A 438 17.46 -4.92 -8.13
N VAL A 439 16.98 -6.04 -8.65
CA VAL A 439 15.89 -6.82 -8.06
C VAL A 439 16.46 -7.84 -7.07
N ARG A 440 15.96 -7.84 -5.84
CA ARG A 440 16.29 -8.86 -4.84
C ARG A 440 15.14 -9.84 -4.66
N LEU A 441 15.36 -11.08 -5.07
CA LEU A 441 14.43 -12.19 -4.91
C LEU A 441 15.03 -13.21 -3.93
N HIS A 442 14.36 -13.46 -2.80
CA HIS A 442 14.89 -14.35 -1.75
C HIS A 442 16.33 -14.00 -1.30
N ASN A 443 17.32 -14.81 -1.68
CA ASN A 443 18.74 -14.61 -1.37
C ASN A 443 19.59 -14.28 -2.62
N CYS A 444 18.99 -14.09 -3.80
CA CYS A 444 19.69 -13.67 -5.01
C CYS A 444 19.37 -12.21 -5.35
N VAL A 445 20.24 -11.60 -6.18
CA VAL A 445 20.11 -10.23 -6.66
C VAL A 445 20.39 -10.21 -8.14
N SER A 446 19.55 -9.54 -8.93
CA SER A 446 19.76 -9.36 -10.37
C SER A 446 21.04 -8.55 -10.65
N GLU A 447 21.41 -8.51 -11.93
CA GLU A 447 22.30 -7.46 -12.43
C GLU A 447 21.70 -6.08 -12.21
N VAL A 448 22.57 -5.07 -12.20
CA VAL A 448 22.19 -3.66 -12.08
C VAL A 448 21.71 -3.15 -13.44
N VAL A 449 20.57 -2.48 -13.43
CA VAL A 449 20.01 -1.77 -14.58
C VAL A 449 19.86 -0.31 -14.20
N VAL A 450 20.19 0.61 -15.12
CA VAL A 450 19.98 2.05 -14.93
C VAL A 450 18.60 2.43 -15.45
N SER A 451 17.90 3.25 -14.68
CA SER A 451 16.54 3.71 -14.98
C SER A 451 16.49 5.24 -15.04
N SER A 452 16.10 5.77 -16.19
CA SER A 452 15.92 7.21 -16.43
C SER A 452 14.47 7.62 -16.69
N THR A 453 13.53 6.68 -16.53
CA THR A 453 12.09 6.88 -16.70
C THR A 453 11.35 6.40 -15.45
N GLY A 454 10.22 7.01 -15.17
CA GLY A 454 9.37 6.69 -14.03
C GLY A 454 9.90 7.26 -12.71
N ALA A 455 9.13 7.04 -11.66
CA ALA A 455 9.50 7.35 -10.29
C ALA A 455 9.49 6.06 -9.44
N PRO A 456 10.50 5.84 -8.58
CA PRO A 456 10.64 4.58 -7.83
C PRO A 456 9.47 4.37 -6.86
N GLN A 457 8.79 3.23 -6.93
CA GLN A 457 7.63 2.97 -6.06
C GLN A 457 8.09 2.65 -4.64
N GLY A 458 7.53 3.34 -3.66
CA GLY A 458 7.82 3.12 -2.24
C GLY A 458 8.77 4.12 -1.62
N THR A 459 9.28 5.08 -2.39
CA THR A 459 9.96 6.27 -1.86
C THR A 459 8.95 7.35 -1.46
N VAL A 460 9.44 8.42 -0.84
CA VAL A 460 8.62 9.47 -0.23
C VAL A 460 8.07 10.44 -1.27
N LEU A 461 8.90 10.83 -2.25
CA LEU A 461 8.60 11.90 -3.19
C LEU A 461 7.74 11.42 -4.36
N SER A 462 7.96 10.19 -4.82
CA SER A 462 7.34 9.63 -6.03
C SER A 462 5.80 9.70 -6.07
N PRO A 463 5.06 9.40 -4.98
CA PRO A 463 3.62 9.58 -4.94
C PRO A 463 3.15 11.00 -5.25
N PHE A 464 3.84 12.00 -4.71
CA PHE A 464 3.49 13.41 -4.89
C PHE A 464 3.86 13.91 -6.29
N LEU A 465 5.03 13.49 -6.80
CA LEU A 465 5.42 13.82 -8.18
C LEU A 465 4.43 13.28 -9.21
N PHE A 466 3.86 12.09 -8.99
CA PHE A 466 2.80 11.57 -9.86
C PHE A 466 1.54 12.44 -9.82
N THR A 467 1.17 12.97 -8.64
CA THR A 467 0.02 13.90 -8.56
C THR A 467 0.25 15.21 -9.31
N LEU A 468 1.47 15.73 -9.30
CA LEU A 468 1.83 16.91 -10.10
C LEU A 468 1.95 16.58 -11.60
N TYR A 469 2.42 15.38 -11.93
CA TYR A 469 2.49 14.93 -13.32
C TYR A 469 1.12 14.90 -14.01
N THR A 470 0.06 14.70 -13.23
CA THR A 470 -1.31 14.56 -13.70
C THR A 470 -2.20 15.77 -13.38
N SER A 471 -1.66 16.84 -12.80
CA SER A 471 -2.49 17.95 -12.28
C SER A 471 -3.05 18.87 -13.37
N ASP A 472 -2.43 18.92 -14.54
CA ASP A 472 -2.77 19.82 -15.65
C ASP A 472 -4.01 19.38 -16.47
N PHE A 473 -4.49 18.14 -16.31
CA PHE A 473 -5.76 17.73 -16.88
C PHE A 473 -6.88 17.72 -15.84
N THR A 474 -7.65 18.80 -15.77
CA THR A 474 -8.79 18.91 -14.84
C THR A 474 -10.08 19.05 -15.61
N TYR A 475 -11.16 18.44 -15.12
CA TYR A 475 -12.49 18.63 -15.70
C TYR A 475 -13.57 18.57 -14.61
N ASN A 476 -14.36 19.62 -14.47
CA ASN A 476 -15.44 19.69 -13.47
C ASN A 476 -16.53 20.66 -13.91
N THR A 477 -17.55 20.16 -14.60
CA THR A 477 -18.76 20.90 -14.96
C THR A 477 -19.94 20.37 -14.18
N GLY A 478 -21.10 21.04 -14.28
CA GLY A 478 -22.33 20.57 -13.62
C GLY A 478 -22.83 19.20 -14.12
N SER A 479 -22.45 18.77 -15.33
CA SER A 479 -22.92 17.52 -15.93
C SER A 479 -21.85 16.43 -16.02
N CYS A 480 -20.57 16.75 -15.84
CA CYS A 480 -19.49 15.77 -15.93
C CYS A 480 -18.27 16.21 -15.11
N HIS A 481 -17.58 15.28 -14.46
CA HIS A 481 -16.33 15.58 -13.75
C HIS A 481 -15.33 14.42 -13.84
N LEU A 482 -14.05 14.77 -13.78
CA LEU A 482 -12.93 13.86 -13.57
C LEU A 482 -12.47 13.98 -12.11
N GLN A 483 -12.35 12.86 -11.43
CA GLN A 483 -11.72 12.78 -10.10
C GLN A 483 -10.58 11.77 -10.10
N LYS A 484 -9.57 12.02 -9.27
CA LYS A 484 -8.35 11.22 -9.19
C LYS A 484 -8.07 10.83 -7.75
N PHE A 485 -7.55 9.63 -7.57
CA PHE A 485 -6.93 9.19 -6.33
C PHE A 485 -5.61 8.50 -6.71
N SER A 486 -4.52 9.28 -6.75
CA SER A 486 -3.26 8.80 -7.32
C SER A 486 -3.50 8.42 -8.78
N ASP A 487 -3.20 7.17 -9.15
CA ASP A 487 -3.37 6.55 -10.46
C ASP A 487 -4.82 6.10 -10.74
N ASP A 488 -5.66 5.91 -9.71
CA ASP A 488 -7.07 5.57 -9.89
C ASP A 488 -7.84 6.82 -10.33
N SER A 489 -8.26 6.87 -11.60
CA SER A 489 -9.03 7.99 -12.17
C SER A 489 -10.44 7.57 -12.54
N ALA A 490 -11.42 8.44 -12.31
CA ALA A 490 -12.82 8.20 -12.66
C ALA A 490 -13.46 9.42 -13.30
N ILE A 491 -14.08 9.24 -14.47
CA ILE A 491 -14.95 10.24 -15.09
C ILE A 491 -16.40 9.85 -14.79
N VAL A 492 -17.17 10.79 -14.24
CA VAL A 492 -18.59 10.62 -13.93
C VAL A 492 -19.38 11.60 -14.78
N GLY A 493 -20.27 11.10 -15.63
CA GLY A 493 -21.11 11.92 -16.51
C GLY A 493 -22.60 11.68 -16.30
N CYS A 494 -23.37 12.76 -16.26
CA CYS A 494 -24.82 12.75 -16.37
C CYS A 494 -25.21 12.62 -17.85
N VAL A 495 -26.10 11.68 -18.14
CA VAL A 495 -26.75 11.53 -19.44
C VAL A 495 -28.21 11.95 -19.29
N SER A 496 -28.58 13.06 -19.91
CA SER A 496 -29.96 13.59 -19.91
C SER A 496 -30.50 13.63 -21.33
N GLY A 497 -31.74 13.16 -21.53
CA GLY A 497 -32.35 13.12 -22.86
C GLY A 497 -31.60 12.27 -23.90
N GLY A 498 -30.73 11.35 -23.45
CA GLY A 498 -29.85 10.56 -24.32
C GLY A 498 -28.57 11.28 -24.76
N ASN A 499 -28.36 12.53 -24.36
CA ASN A 499 -27.14 13.28 -24.67
C ASN A 499 -25.98 12.81 -23.79
N GLU A 500 -25.01 12.14 -24.40
CA GLU A 500 -23.76 11.70 -23.77
C GLU A 500 -22.51 12.41 -24.33
N LEU A 501 -22.69 13.47 -25.14
CA LEU A 501 -21.61 14.12 -25.89
C LEU A 501 -20.50 14.64 -24.98
N VAL A 502 -20.87 15.32 -23.89
CA VAL A 502 -19.90 15.86 -22.92
C VAL A 502 -19.08 14.73 -22.31
N TYR A 503 -19.73 13.67 -21.82
CA TYR A 503 -19.05 12.53 -21.22
C TYR A 503 -18.07 11.86 -22.20
N ARG A 504 -18.50 11.62 -23.45
CA ARG A 504 -17.64 11.02 -24.47
C ARG A 504 -16.48 11.94 -24.88
N SER A 505 -16.72 13.24 -25.01
CA SER A 505 -15.67 14.22 -25.33
C SER A 505 -14.58 14.20 -24.27
N VAL A 506 -14.97 14.28 -22.99
CA VAL A 506 -14.00 14.29 -21.88
C VAL A 506 -13.19 12.99 -21.82
N ILE A 507 -13.82 11.85 -22.09
CA ILE A 507 -13.08 10.58 -22.19
C ILE A 507 -12.07 10.64 -23.33
N LYS A 508 -12.47 11.11 -24.51
CA LYS A 508 -11.57 11.26 -25.65
C LYS A 508 -10.40 12.19 -25.31
N ASP A 509 -10.69 13.37 -24.79
CA ASP A 509 -9.68 14.37 -24.43
C ASP A 509 -8.73 13.84 -23.34
N PHE A 510 -9.24 13.06 -22.38
CA PHE A 510 -8.44 12.42 -21.34
C PHE A 510 -7.55 11.31 -21.91
N VAL A 511 -8.05 10.48 -22.82
CA VAL A 511 -7.26 9.46 -23.52
C VAL A 511 -6.15 10.12 -24.36
N ASP A 512 -6.50 11.13 -25.17
CA ASP A 512 -5.57 11.90 -25.99
C ASP A 512 -4.50 12.59 -25.12
N TRP A 513 -4.89 13.08 -23.93
CA TRP A 513 -3.95 13.64 -22.94
C TRP A 513 -3.07 12.56 -22.32
N CYS A 514 -3.60 11.39 -21.96
CA CYS A 514 -2.80 10.29 -21.43
C CYS A 514 -1.72 9.85 -22.41
N GLU A 515 -2.04 9.77 -23.71
CA GLU A 515 -1.09 9.41 -24.77
C GLU A 515 0.04 10.44 -24.89
N ARG A 516 -0.29 11.75 -24.91
CA ARG A 516 0.71 12.84 -24.92
C ARG A 516 1.60 12.86 -23.67
N ASN A 517 1.09 12.38 -22.54
CA ASN A 517 1.82 12.28 -21.28
C ASN A 517 2.40 10.88 -21.03
N HIS A 518 2.46 10.02 -22.05
CA HIS A 518 3.00 8.65 -21.94
C HIS A 518 2.39 7.81 -20.81
N LEU A 519 1.15 8.09 -20.41
CA LEU A 519 0.40 7.30 -19.44
C LEU A 519 -0.34 6.19 -20.18
N CYS A 520 0.20 4.97 -20.13
CA CYS A 520 -0.39 3.83 -20.81
C CYS A 520 -1.67 3.37 -20.08
N LEU A 521 -2.82 3.44 -20.73
CA LEU A 521 -4.07 2.89 -20.20
C LEU A 521 -4.10 1.36 -20.29
N ASN A 522 -4.74 0.71 -19.33
CA ASN A 522 -5.02 -0.71 -19.35
C ASN A 522 -6.49 -0.94 -19.74
N THR A 523 -6.78 -1.03 -21.03
CA THR A 523 -8.15 -1.20 -21.55
C THR A 523 -8.87 -2.42 -20.97
N SER A 524 -8.13 -3.49 -20.60
CA SER A 524 -8.71 -4.69 -19.99
C SER A 524 -9.17 -4.49 -18.54
N LYS A 525 -8.63 -3.48 -17.83
CA LYS A 525 -8.98 -3.14 -16.44
C LYS A 525 -9.75 -1.84 -16.31
N THR A 526 -9.68 -0.99 -17.32
CA THR A 526 -10.61 0.12 -17.50
C THR A 526 -11.99 -0.45 -17.70
N LYS A 527 -12.96 0.04 -16.92
CA LYS A 527 -14.35 -0.46 -16.94
C LYS A 527 -15.30 0.71 -16.91
N GLU A 528 -16.43 0.50 -17.56
CA GLU A 528 -17.55 1.42 -17.50
C GLU A 528 -18.67 0.86 -16.62
N MET A 529 -19.32 1.69 -15.84
CA MET A 529 -20.54 1.35 -15.12
C MET A 529 -21.65 2.31 -15.52
N VAL A 530 -22.81 1.77 -15.90
CA VAL A 530 -24.00 2.55 -16.26
C VAL A 530 -25.06 2.39 -15.18
N ILE A 531 -25.44 3.50 -14.56
CA ILE A 531 -26.49 3.60 -13.54
C ILE A 531 -27.71 4.25 -14.18
N ASP A 532 -28.73 3.45 -14.46
CA ASP A 532 -29.96 3.90 -15.10
C ASP A 532 -31.18 3.29 -14.40
N PHE A 533 -32.07 4.14 -13.89
CA PHE A 533 -33.33 3.74 -13.23
C PHE A 533 -34.58 4.07 -14.07
N ARG A 534 -34.40 4.49 -15.33
CA ARG A 534 -35.50 4.80 -16.24
C ARG A 534 -36.19 3.51 -16.68
N ARG A 535 -37.50 3.57 -16.86
CA ARG A 535 -38.31 2.42 -17.33
C ARG A 535 -37.97 2.00 -18.76
N ARG A 536 -37.64 2.96 -19.61
CA ARG A 536 -37.13 2.74 -20.97
C ARG A 536 -35.66 3.16 -20.98
N THR A 537 -34.78 2.18 -20.96
CA THR A 537 -33.33 2.38 -21.03
C THR A 537 -32.95 2.55 -22.51
N PRO A 538 -32.39 3.70 -22.92
CA PRO A 538 -31.75 3.83 -24.22
C PRO A 538 -30.63 2.78 -24.34
N GLN A 539 -30.42 2.21 -25.52
CA GLN A 539 -29.17 1.49 -25.76
C GLN A 539 -28.02 2.49 -25.75
N PHE A 540 -27.14 2.37 -24.76
CA PHE A 540 -25.92 3.17 -24.71
C PHE A 540 -24.89 2.56 -25.65
N THR A 541 -24.31 3.37 -26.52
CA THR A 541 -23.21 2.93 -27.36
C THR A 541 -21.96 2.71 -26.49
N PRO A 542 -21.35 1.52 -26.54
CA PRO A 542 -20.12 1.25 -25.82
C PRO A 542 -19.03 2.28 -26.14
N VAL A 543 -18.20 2.60 -25.16
CA VAL A 543 -17.01 3.43 -25.39
C VAL A 543 -15.90 2.55 -25.95
N SER A 544 -15.23 2.99 -27.01
CA SER A 544 -14.02 2.36 -27.52
C SER A 544 -12.82 3.23 -27.16
N ILE A 545 -11.78 2.62 -26.60
CA ILE A 545 -10.51 3.26 -26.26
C ILE A 545 -9.42 2.44 -26.95
N GLN A 546 -8.58 3.09 -27.76
CA GLN A 546 -7.47 2.43 -28.47
C GLN A 546 -7.91 1.20 -29.27
N GLY A 547 -9.04 1.32 -29.98
CA GLY A 547 -9.63 0.22 -30.78
C GLY A 547 -10.29 -0.90 -29.97
N SER A 548 -10.22 -0.86 -28.63
CA SER A 548 -10.83 -1.85 -27.74
C SER A 548 -12.16 -1.35 -27.18
N VAL A 549 -13.22 -2.13 -27.33
CA VAL A 549 -14.51 -1.86 -26.68
C VAL A 549 -14.36 -2.06 -25.17
N ILE A 550 -14.66 -1.03 -24.39
CA ILE A 550 -14.59 -1.08 -22.93
C ILE A 550 -15.77 -1.89 -22.39
N GLU A 551 -15.46 -2.82 -21.49
CA GLU A 551 -16.46 -3.65 -20.81
C GLU A 551 -17.33 -2.80 -19.88
N VAL A 552 -18.65 -2.93 -20.05
CA VAL A 552 -19.65 -2.38 -19.14
C VAL A 552 -19.94 -3.39 -18.03
N VAL A 553 -19.75 -3.00 -16.77
CA VAL A 553 -19.88 -3.86 -15.60
C VAL A 553 -21.05 -3.47 -14.70
N ASP A 554 -21.63 -4.46 -14.04
CA ASP A 554 -22.71 -4.27 -13.06
C ASP A 554 -22.19 -3.82 -11.68
N SER A 555 -20.95 -4.15 -11.36
CA SER A 555 -20.28 -3.76 -10.12
C SER A 555 -18.79 -3.54 -10.34
N PHE A 556 -18.24 -2.50 -9.71
CA PHE A 556 -16.83 -2.16 -9.74
C PHE A 556 -16.30 -1.90 -8.33
N LYS A 557 -15.06 -2.32 -8.05
CA LYS A 557 -14.40 -2.08 -6.76
C LYS A 557 -13.54 -0.83 -6.84
N TYR A 558 -14.12 0.32 -6.51
CA TYR A 558 -13.45 1.61 -6.51
C TYR A 558 -12.87 1.93 -5.13
N LEU A 559 -11.55 2.14 -5.03
CA LEU A 559 -10.84 2.51 -3.78
C LEU A 559 -11.14 1.58 -2.59
N GLY A 560 -11.39 0.30 -2.86
CA GLY A 560 -11.70 -0.70 -1.83
C GLY A 560 -13.19 -0.85 -1.49
N VAL A 561 -14.07 0.00 -2.02
CA VAL A 561 -15.53 -0.06 -1.86
C VAL A 561 -16.16 -0.64 -3.13
N HIS A 562 -17.12 -1.56 -2.98
CA HIS A 562 -17.86 -2.07 -4.13
C HIS A 562 -19.05 -1.17 -4.46
N LEU A 563 -19.01 -0.55 -5.62
CA LEU A 563 -20.13 0.18 -6.23
C LEU A 563 -20.86 -0.74 -7.20
N ASN A 564 -22.17 -0.55 -7.37
CA ASN A 564 -22.95 -1.29 -8.37
C ASN A 564 -24.02 -0.41 -9.02
N LYS A 565 -24.51 -0.84 -10.19
CA LYS A 565 -25.50 -0.09 -10.97
C LYS A 565 -26.84 0.14 -10.25
N LYS A 566 -27.14 -0.63 -9.21
CA LYS A 566 -28.36 -0.47 -8.39
C LYS A 566 -28.17 0.56 -7.26
N LEU A 567 -26.93 0.98 -7.02
CA LEU A 567 -26.51 1.80 -5.89
C LEU A 567 -26.97 1.22 -4.54
N ASP A 568 -26.90 -0.11 -4.43
CA ASP A 568 -27.08 -0.83 -3.16
C ASP A 568 -25.74 -1.33 -2.61
N TRP A 569 -25.72 -1.78 -1.35
CA TRP A 569 -24.50 -2.16 -0.66
C TRP A 569 -24.35 -3.67 -0.46
N THR A 570 -25.09 -4.48 -1.21
CA THR A 570 -25.11 -5.94 -1.06
C THR A 570 -23.72 -6.54 -1.36
N HIS A 571 -23.16 -6.19 -2.52
CA HIS A 571 -21.83 -6.66 -2.96
C HIS A 571 -20.71 -6.22 -2.01
N ASN A 572 -20.77 -4.97 -1.54
CA ASN A 572 -19.83 -4.43 -0.56
C ASN A 572 -19.92 -5.20 0.76
N THR A 573 -21.13 -5.39 1.26
CA THR A 573 -21.41 -6.15 2.49
C THR A 573 -20.91 -7.59 2.41
N ASP A 574 -21.12 -8.27 1.27
CA ASP A 574 -20.61 -9.62 1.04
C ASP A 574 -19.09 -9.69 1.13
N ALA A 575 -18.39 -8.75 0.47
CA ALA A 575 -16.94 -8.67 0.48
C ALA A 575 -16.40 -8.39 1.90
N LEU A 576 -16.99 -7.41 2.60
CA LEU A 576 -16.65 -7.06 3.98
C LEU A 576 -16.91 -8.22 4.94
N TYR A 577 -18.03 -8.91 4.81
CA TYR A 577 -18.39 -10.04 5.65
C TYR A 577 -17.41 -11.21 5.49
N LYS A 578 -17.08 -11.60 4.25
CA LYS A 578 -16.11 -12.67 3.96
C LYS A 578 -14.74 -12.34 4.56
N LYS A 579 -14.27 -11.10 4.36
CA LYS A 579 -12.99 -10.62 4.90
C LYS A 579 -13.02 -10.57 6.43
N GLY A 580 -14.11 -10.08 7.02
CA GLY A 580 -14.36 -10.00 8.46
C GLY A 580 -14.37 -11.37 9.14
N GLN A 581 -15.01 -12.39 8.56
CA GLN A 581 -14.98 -13.77 9.07
C GLN A 581 -13.54 -14.32 9.18
N SER A 582 -12.73 -14.09 8.14
CA SER A 582 -11.33 -14.51 8.14
C SER A 582 -10.53 -13.87 9.28
N ARG A 583 -10.76 -12.58 9.58
CA ARG A 583 -10.11 -11.87 10.70
C ARG A 583 -10.66 -12.30 12.06
N LEU A 584 -11.97 -12.51 12.16
CA LEU A 584 -12.64 -12.97 13.37
C LEU A 584 -12.14 -14.36 13.80
N HIS A 585 -11.83 -15.25 12.85
CA HIS A 585 -11.19 -16.53 13.15
C HIS A 585 -9.89 -16.34 13.96
N LEU A 586 -9.10 -15.31 13.64
CA LEU A 586 -7.83 -15.04 14.30
C LEU A 586 -8.02 -14.45 15.69
N LEU A 587 -9.04 -13.59 15.88
CA LEU A 587 -9.43 -13.11 17.20
C LEU A 587 -9.81 -14.29 18.12
N ARG A 588 -10.59 -15.25 17.61
CA ARG A 588 -10.93 -16.49 18.36
C ARG A 588 -9.70 -17.32 18.71
N ARG A 589 -8.72 -17.40 17.79
CA ARG A 589 -7.46 -18.08 18.08
C ARG A 589 -6.68 -17.38 19.17
N LEU A 590 -6.56 -16.04 19.14
CA LEU A 590 -5.90 -15.30 20.23
C LEU A 590 -6.57 -15.55 21.57
N ARG A 591 -7.91 -15.58 21.60
CA ARG A 591 -8.66 -15.92 22.81
C ARG A 591 -8.34 -17.33 23.30
N SER A 592 -8.24 -18.32 22.41
CA SER A 592 -7.88 -19.70 22.80
C SER A 592 -6.42 -19.85 23.27
N PHE A 593 -5.53 -18.92 22.91
CA PHE A 593 -4.20 -18.80 23.50
C PHE A 593 -4.17 -18.08 24.86
N GLY A 594 -5.32 -17.61 25.34
CA GLY A 594 -5.45 -16.98 26.64
C GLY A 594 -4.90 -15.56 26.70
N VAL A 595 -4.77 -14.86 25.57
CA VAL A 595 -4.39 -13.43 25.54
C VAL A 595 -5.39 -12.60 26.34
N CYS A 596 -4.90 -11.62 27.12
CA CYS A 596 -5.74 -10.80 27.99
C CYS A 596 -6.76 -9.95 27.19
N ARG A 597 -7.88 -9.61 27.85
CA ARG A 597 -9.02 -8.92 27.21
C ARG A 597 -8.67 -7.55 26.59
N PRO A 598 -7.89 -6.66 27.24
CA PRO A 598 -7.53 -5.37 26.64
C PRO A 598 -6.84 -5.53 25.29
N LEU A 599 -5.90 -6.46 25.19
CA LEU A 599 -5.17 -6.70 23.95
C LEU A 599 -6.01 -7.38 22.87
N LEU A 600 -6.97 -8.23 23.27
CA LEU A 600 -7.96 -8.77 22.34
C LEU A 600 -8.86 -7.64 21.79
N ARG A 601 -9.21 -6.65 22.61
CA ARG A 601 -9.97 -5.46 22.16
C ARG A 601 -9.15 -4.65 21.17
N THR A 602 -7.89 -4.34 21.47
CA THR A 602 -6.98 -3.67 20.53
C THR A 602 -6.85 -4.45 19.21
N PHE A 603 -6.77 -5.78 19.26
CA PHE A 603 -6.75 -6.61 18.06
C PHE A 603 -8.07 -6.55 17.28
N TYR A 604 -9.21 -6.58 17.96
CA TYR A 604 -10.51 -6.41 17.32
C TYR A 604 -10.57 -5.08 16.58
N ASP A 605 -10.26 -3.97 17.25
CA ASP A 605 -10.34 -2.62 16.69
C ASP A 605 -9.41 -2.48 15.47
N SER A 606 -8.16 -2.94 15.60
CA SER A 606 -7.14 -2.78 14.55
C SER A 606 -7.24 -3.77 13.38
N VAL A 607 -7.84 -4.95 13.55
CA VAL A 607 -7.82 -6.03 12.53
C VAL A 607 -9.20 -6.46 12.04
N VAL A 608 -10.22 -6.46 12.92
CA VAL A 608 -11.58 -6.90 12.57
C VAL A 608 -12.44 -5.68 12.24
N ALA A 609 -12.55 -4.73 13.18
CA ALA A 609 -13.34 -3.52 13.03
C ALA A 609 -12.85 -2.66 11.86
N SER A 610 -11.52 -2.45 11.77
CA SER A 610 -10.87 -1.73 10.66
C SER A 610 -11.23 -2.26 9.27
N VAL A 611 -11.53 -3.56 9.16
CA VAL A 611 -11.96 -4.18 7.90
C VAL A 611 -13.46 -3.97 7.69
N ILE A 612 -14.31 -4.36 8.64
CA ILE A 612 -15.77 -4.37 8.44
C ILE A 612 -16.39 -2.96 8.48
N GLN A 613 -15.69 -1.99 9.06
CA GLN A 613 -16.09 -0.58 9.15
C GLN A 613 -15.30 0.30 8.16
N TYR A 614 -14.57 -0.29 7.20
CA TYR A 614 -13.85 0.46 6.18
C TYR A 614 -14.84 1.28 5.34
N ALA A 615 -14.59 2.58 5.18
CA ALA A 615 -15.45 3.52 4.44
C ALA A 615 -16.93 3.51 4.85
N VAL A 616 -17.23 3.19 6.12
CA VAL A 616 -18.63 3.11 6.62
C VAL A 616 -19.39 4.42 6.50
N ALA A 617 -18.69 5.57 6.47
CA ALA A 617 -19.32 6.86 6.18
C ALA A 617 -19.96 6.92 4.79
N CYS A 618 -19.42 6.18 3.81
CA CYS A 618 -19.94 6.16 2.44
C CYS A 618 -21.21 5.29 2.31
N TRP A 619 -21.24 4.13 2.97
CA TRP A 619 -22.25 3.09 2.74
C TRP A 619 -23.18 2.79 3.92
N GLY A 620 -22.85 3.25 5.12
CA GLY A 620 -23.58 2.92 6.35
C GLY A 620 -25.04 3.33 6.30
N ALA A 621 -25.31 4.60 5.98
CA ALA A 621 -26.68 5.14 5.88
C ALA A 621 -27.51 4.49 4.76
N GLY A 622 -26.88 4.17 3.64
CA GLY A 622 -27.56 3.56 2.49
C GLY A 622 -27.80 2.06 2.63
N SER A 623 -27.22 1.39 3.63
CA SER A 623 -27.30 -0.06 3.78
C SER A 623 -28.68 -0.55 4.21
N THR A 624 -29.11 -1.67 3.66
CA THR A 624 -30.39 -2.29 4.03
C THR A 624 -30.31 -2.90 5.44
N ASP A 625 -31.47 -3.08 6.08
CA ASP A 625 -31.54 -3.74 7.38
C ASP A 625 -30.95 -5.16 7.37
N ARG A 626 -31.14 -5.89 6.26
CA ARG A 626 -30.54 -7.20 6.03
C ARG A 626 -29.00 -7.15 6.06
N ASP A 627 -28.42 -6.21 5.33
CA ASP A 627 -26.97 -6.06 5.18
C ASP A 627 -26.33 -5.66 6.52
N ARG A 628 -26.96 -4.71 7.20
CA ARG A 628 -26.65 -4.27 8.56
C ARG A 628 -26.66 -5.40 9.59
N LYS A 629 -27.78 -6.13 9.70
CA LYS A 629 -27.90 -7.31 10.58
C LYS A 629 -26.83 -8.35 10.30
N ARG A 630 -26.46 -8.54 9.04
CA ARG A 630 -25.41 -9.47 8.61
C ARG A 630 -24.02 -9.06 9.09
N LEU A 631 -23.63 -7.79 8.97
CA LEU A 631 -22.35 -7.30 9.52
C LEU A 631 -22.36 -7.31 11.05
N ASN A 632 -23.47 -6.90 11.68
CA ASN A 632 -23.60 -6.94 13.14
C ASN A 632 -23.54 -8.36 13.71
N LYS A 633 -23.80 -9.40 12.92
CA LYS A 633 -23.52 -10.80 13.32
C LYS A 633 -22.03 -11.02 13.62
N LEU A 634 -21.12 -10.36 12.90
CA LEU A 634 -19.69 -10.40 13.19
C LEU A 634 -19.36 -9.66 14.48
N VAL A 635 -19.96 -8.48 14.67
CA VAL A 635 -19.79 -7.66 15.89
C VAL A 635 -20.25 -8.43 17.12
N ARG A 636 -21.45 -9.03 17.11
CA ARG A 636 -21.96 -9.87 18.21
C ARG A 636 -21.05 -11.06 18.52
N ARG A 637 -20.54 -11.73 17.47
CA ARG A 637 -19.58 -12.83 17.65
C ARG A 637 -18.26 -12.36 18.25
N ALA A 638 -17.77 -11.18 17.86
CA ALA A 638 -16.56 -10.60 18.45
C ALA A 638 -16.82 -10.19 19.91
N SER A 639 -17.95 -9.56 20.20
CA SER A 639 -18.37 -9.16 21.55
C SER A 639 -18.42 -10.36 22.50
N SER A 640 -18.98 -11.49 22.06
CA SER A 640 -18.95 -12.76 22.81
C SER A 640 -17.53 -13.27 23.08
N VAL A 641 -16.60 -13.13 22.12
CA VAL A 641 -15.19 -13.54 22.29
C VAL A 641 -14.45 -12.64 23.28
N LEU A 642 -14.77 -11.34 23.30
CA LEU A 642 -14.15 -10.35 24.18
C LEU A 642 -14.76 -10.34 25.59
N GLY A 643 -16.05 -10.66 25.71
CA GLY A 643 -16.82 -10.54 26.94
C GLY A 643 -17.16 -9.08 27.29
N CYS A 644 -17.31 -8.22 26.29
CA CYS A 644 -17.75 -6.82 26.45
C CYS A 644 -18.64 -6.39 25.27
N PRO A 645 -19.56 -5.42 25.47
CA PRO A 645 -20.36 -4.87 24.38
C PRO A 645 -19.47 -4.15 23.35
N LEU A 646 -19.89 -4.21 22.09
CA LEU A 646 -19.23 -3.58 20.97
C LEU A 646 -20.26 -2.80 20.15
N ASP A 647 -19.89 -1.59 19.76
CA ASP A 647 -20.73 -0.72 18.93
C ASP A 647 -21.06 -1.40 17.60
N PHE A 648 -22.33 -1.32 17.22
CA PHE A 648 -22.78 -1.82 15.93
C PHE A 648 -22.34 -0.90 14.79
N VAL A 649 -22.42 -1.42 13.56
CA VAL A 649 -21.91 -0.74 12.37
C VAL A 649 -22.62 0.61 12.14
N GLU A 650 -23.88 0.73 12.54
CA GLU A 650 -24.71 1.92 12.44
C GLU A 650 -24.19 3.04 13.35
N GLU A 651 -24.00 2.74 14.63
CA GLU A 651 -23.49 3.69 15.63
C GLU A 651 -22.09 4.20 15.27
N VAL A 652 -21.26 3.32 14.69
CA VAL A 652 -19.95 3.72 14.16
C VAL A 652 -20.11 4.56 12.89
N GLY A 653 -21.04 4.19 12.02
CA GLY A 653 -21.35 4.91 10.79
C GLY A 653 -21.78 6.35 11.06
N GLU A 654 -22.75 6.55 11.95
CA GLU A 654 -23.27 7.86 12.32
C GLU A 654 -22.18 8.76 12.90
N ARG A 655 -21.38 8.26 13.86
CA ARG A 655 -20.25 9.01 14.42
C ARG A 655 -19.21 9.38 13.38
N ARG A 656 -18.87 8.47 12.45
CA ARG A 656 -17.90 8.77 11.39
C ARG A 656 -18.46 9.71 10.34
N MET A 657 -19.77 9.67 10.08
CA MET A 657 -20.42 10.63 9.19
C MET A 657 -20.41 12.05 9.77
N LEU A 658 -20.71 12.19 11.06
CA LEU A 658 -20.60 13.46 11.78
C LEU A 658 -19.17 14.01 11.74
N ALA A 659 -18.19 13.20 12.17
CA ALA A 659 -16.79 13.61 12.16
C ALA A 659 -16.30 14.00 10.75
N LYS A 660 -16.79 13.29 9.72
CA LYS A 660 -16.49 13.61 8.32
C LYS A 660 -17.15 14.90 7.88
N LEU A 661 -18.42 15.15 8.22
CA LEU A 661 -19.11 16.40 7.90
C LEU A 661 -18.39 17.60 8.53
N THR A 662 -18.06 17.52 9.82
CA THR A 662 -17.28 18.56 10.52
C THR A 662 -15.93 18.79 9.85
N SER A 663 -15.21 17.71 9.50
CA SER A 663 -13.95 17.82 8.75
C SER A 663 -14.09 18.47 7.37
N ILE A 664 -15.26 18.40 6.72
CA ILE A 664 -15.52 19.08 5.45
C ILE A 664 -15.82 20.57 5.70
N MET A 665 -16.58 20.88 6.75
CA MET A 665 -16.89 22.25 7.16
C MET A 665 -15.62 23.01 7.57
N ASP A 666 -14.69 22.36 8.27
CA ASP A 666 -13.46 22.99 8.75
C ASP A 666 -12.35 23.11 7.67
N ASN A 667 -12.54 22.50 6.50
CA ASN A 667 -11.54 22.46 5.43
C ASN A 667 -12.04 23.18 4.17
N THR A 668 -11.69 24.46 4.05
CA THR A 668 -12.07 25.31 2.90
C THR A 668 -11.55 24.79 1.55
N SER A 669 -10.48 23.99 1.55
CA SER A 669 -9.92 23.37 0.34
C SER A 669 -10.59 22.04 -0.04
N HIS A 670 -11.55 21.57 0.75
CA HIS A 670 -12.23 20.30 0.51
C HIS A 670 -13.20 20.42 -0.69
N PRO A 671 -13.25 19.44 -1.62
CA PRO A 671 -14.11 19.51 -2.81
C PRO A 671 -15.62 19.66 -2.55
N LEU A 672 -16.10 19.22 -1.39
CA LEU A 672 -17.49 19.38 -0.95
C LEU A 672 -17.71 20.56 0.00
N HIS A 673 -16.68 21.36 0.30
CA HIS A 673 -16.80 22.45 1.27
C HIS A 673 -17.91 23.44 0.85
N GLN A 674 -17.83 23.97 -0.37
CA GLN A 674 -18.85 24.88 -0.91
C GLN A 674 -20.25 24.26 -0.94
N THR A 675 -20.36 22.95 -1.19
CA THR A 675 -21.65 22.25 -1.17
C THR A 675 -22.25 22.21 0.23
N VAL A 676 -21.43 21.99 1.27
CA VAL A 676 -21.89 21.96 2.66
C VAL A 676 -22.12 23.38 3.18
N GLU A 677 -21.24 24.31 2.84
CA GLU A 677 -21.34 25.73 3.19
C GLU A 677 -22.65 26.35 2.67
N ALA A 678 -23.06 26.02 1.44
CA ALA A 678 -24.33 26.46 0.86
C ALA A 678 -25.58 25.95 1.61
N LEU A 679 -25.42 24.95 2.49
CA LEU A 679 -26.48 24.49 3.39
C LEU A 679 -26.47 25.22 4.73
N SER A 680 -25.54 26.13 5.00
CA SER A 680 -25.48 26.84 6.28
C SER A 680 -26.68 27.77 6.44
N SER A 681 -27.32 27.73 7.61
CA SER A 681 -28.40 28.67 7.95
C SER A 681 -27.81 29.99 8.44
N SER A 682 -28.28 31.11 7.92
CA SER A 682 -27.92 32.45 8.43
C SER A 682 -28.58 32.80 9.76
N PHE A 683 -29.59 32.02 10.20
CA PHE A 683 -30.41 32.30 11.38
C PHE A 683 -30.17 31.34 12.54
N SER A 684 -29.46 30.22 12.30
CA SER A 684 -29.23 29.20 13.32
C SER A 684 -27.90 28.47 13.07
N GLY A 685 -27.34 27.81 14.10
CA GLY A 685 -26.17 26.93 13.93
C GLY A 685 -26.44 25.62 13.16
N ARG A 686 -27.65 25.45 12.62
CA ARG A 686 -28.09 24.24 11.89
C ARG A 686 -27.83 24.36 10.40
N LEU A 687 -27.76 23.20 9.74
CA LEU A 687 -27.67 23.09 8.29
C LEU A 687 -29.07 22.89 7.69
N LEU A 688 -29.38 23.57 6.61
CA LEU A 688 -30.56 23.37 5.79
C LEU A 688 -30.53 21.95 5.21
N HIS A 689 -31.65 21.24 5.29
CA HIS A 689 -31.74 19.92 4.69
C HIS A 689 -31.81 20.06 3.16
N PRO A 690 -30.95 19.37 2.39
CA PRO A 690 -30.99 19.46 0.93
C PRO A 690 -32.31 18.88 0.40
N PRO A 691 -32.87 19.43 -0.69
CA PRO A 691 -34.07 18.89 -1.31
C PRO A 691 -33.81 17.46 -1.79
N CYS A 692 -34.65 16.52 -1.37
CA CYS A 692 -34.52 15.10 -1.69
C CYS A 692 -35.81 14.57 -2.30
N ARG A 693 -35.83 14.35 -3.62
CA ARG A 693 -36.92 13.77 -4.40
C ARG A 693 -36.87 12.25 -4.42
N LYS A 694 -35.69 11.64 -4.41
CA LYS A 694 -35.54 10.18 -4.43
C LYS A 694 -34.96 9.66 -3.11
N GLU A 695 -35.46 8.51 -2.67
CA GLU A 695 -35.03 7.87 -1.43
C GLU A 695 -33.52 7.52 -1.43
N ARG A 696 -32.96 7.22 -2.61
CA ARG A 696 -31.53 6.93 -2.78
C ARG A 696 -30.62 8.12 -2.45
N PHE A 697 -31.01 9.33 -2.82
CA PHE A 697 -30.28 10.54 -2.47
C PHE A 697 -30.50 10.87 -0.99
N ARG A 698 -31.74 10.75 -0.48
CA ARG A 698 -32.06 10.94 0.94
C ARG A 698 -31.22 10.06 1.88
N LYS A 699 -30.90 8.82 1.47
CA LYS A 699 -30.03 7.89 2.23
C LYS A 699 -28.53 8.05 1.96
N SER A 700 -28.14 9.02 1.15
CA SER A 700 -26.73 9.30 0.84
C SER A 700 -26.05 10.08 1.97
N PHE A 701 -24.74 10.28 1.84
CA PHE A 701 -23.92 10.90 2.86
C PHE A 701 -24.44 12.28 3.30
N ILE A 702 -24.54 13.26 2.38
CA ILE A 702 -24.84 14.65 2.76
C ILE A 702 -26.19 14.79 3.49
N PRO A 703 -27.33 14.32 2.95
CA PRO A 703 -28.62 14.51 3.62
C PRO A 703 -28.69 13.79 4.98
N THR A 704 -28.07 12.62 5.08
CA THR A 704 -28.04 11.89 6.35
C THR A 704 -27.11 12.55 7.37
N ALA A 705 -25.93 13.00 6.96
CA ALA A 705 -24.98 13.69 7.83
C ALA A 705 -25.55 15.02 8.34
N VAL A 706 -26.22 15.79 7.49
CA VAL A 706 -26.96 17.01 7.88
C VAL A 706 -28.04 16.72 8.91
N ARG A 707 -28.84 15.67 8.70
CA ARG A 707 -29.87 15.25 9.68
C ARG A 707 -29.25 14.87 11.03
N LEU A 708 -28.14 14.13 11.01
CA LEU A 708 -27.42 13.76 12.24
C LEU A 708 -26.85 15.00 12.94
N TYR A 709 -26.24 15.92 12.18
CA TYR A 709 -25.65 17.15 12.72
C TYR A 709 -26.71 18.04 13.39
N ASN A 710 -27.85 18.25 12.73
CA ASN A 710 -28.95 19.01 13.30
C ASN A 710 -29.62 18.35 14.52
N ALA A 711 -29.44 17.04 14.71
CA ALA A 711 -29.90 16.36 15.92
C ALA A 711 -28.93 16.56 17.11
N THR A 712 -27.70 17.00 16.83
CA THR A 712 -26.67 17.30 17.84
C THR A 712 -26.55 18.79 18.18
N VAL A 713 -27.17 19.67 17.37
CA VAL A 713 -27.20 21.15 17.52
C VAL A 713 -28.62 21.64 17.78
#